data_AF-A0A0V1G1L6-F1
#
_entry.id   AF-A0A0V1G1L6-F1
#
_cell.length_a   1.000
_cell.length_b   1.000
_cell.length_c   1.000
_cell.angle_alpha   90.00
_cell.angle_beta   90.00
_cell.angle_gamma   90.00
#
_symmetry.space_group_name_H-M   'P 1'
#
loop_
_entity.id
_entity.type
_entity.pdbx_description
1 polymer ?
#
loop_
_entity_poly.entity_id
_entity_poly.type
_entity_poly.pdbx_seq_one_letter_code
_entity_poly.pdbx_strand_id
1 'polypeptide(L)'
;MHHDTSTTNCIFKEGDLQENYSDTSHLIKVNDELQKIQQPFFDKANVPGKAEKYIRGCYFTNWAQYRPGKGKYSPDDYVNNLCNYIFYAFASITHDYNITNFEWNDIHHLYPSITKLKQSNSQLKILLSVGGWNFGTAPFKRLSSFADRRSRFANSTIIFLRKHNFDGLDLDWEYPDDDNDKKNLVLLSEDIMLAFKAEAESNKKPRLLLTAAVTADCVKAEAGYDIPKLARLWDFVNLMSYDFHGSWESVTGINSPLFEKSRDSVQMKKWNIAYAAYYYHLRGMPKKKIIIGIPTYGRGWTIQNKTNAEIGALSVGPSLPTKYIRSPGVCAYYEICQMIKAGGQRYWDEESRTPYLVHNNQWFTYDDEQSFKEKRNYDMILNWLKREEFGGAFVWALDFDDFRAQFCSHGKKYPLISLLQEQLGDVSNGSVLIQPINNSLTKTNIPEEIINETSSLAFKCPGNGIFPDLYDCAHFYSCANGMHFRVACAAGTLFDRFLKICNHAALIFLTAFLLSTVIPGYQAKKYIRGCYFTNWAQYRPGEGKYFPENFEPHLCDYFRNNQLLEILNGMMSAIFIQFRKFKLISGSDENRKTFSESAIKFCRLYDFDGLDIDWEYPDTLTDKKNLVLLSRVLLQKFTEESIQSGKPRLLLTSAVTANHVKADIGYDVPELAKLWDFMNLMSYDLRGAWDPITGMNSPLFSRSTDPTHVKKWNIADAAYHYYKRGMPKDKIIIGLATYGRGWKLKNRSDFSVGAATIGASDSTKYVREPGVCSYYEVCEMLQAGGKRYWDYQTRSPYLVKDDQWFSYDDPQSFREKLEWLKTEGYGGAFVWTLDFDDFNGIFCPENNGKRYPLISLMAEILDFDYVSSASTWPNMNMPEISWKTEHHRESSDNLFKQSTNSLQPVYSNWNSLTIPQLFPSFGPVYCQKNGIFVDHTNCAFFYNCVHGIAHRMACPMAEAREYIRGCYFTNWAQYRPEKGKYFPEDFQEDLCNYVFYAFASINEKLEITNFEWNDVDRLYPDLMKFKKLNSDLKIILSVGGATLGTNKFKIISSSHENRQKFANSAVLFCRKHGFDGIDIDWEYPDSAEDNQNLVLLSRVLLETFIMEAQQSGNRRLFLTSAVTADQVKADIGYNVSELSKYETNF
;
A
#
# COMPACT_ATOMS: atom_id res chain seq x y z
N MET A 1 37.07 18.32 -23.31
CA MET A 1 36.37 19.59 -23.61
C MET A 1 35.97 19.60 -25.07
N HIS A 2 34.76 19.13 -25.36
CA HIS A 2 33.85 19.73 -26.33
C HIS A 2 32.46 19.35 -25.80
N HIS A 3 31.74 20.37 -25.37
CA HIS A 3 30.49 20.30 -24.64
C HIS A 3 29.33 19.99 -25.59
N ASP A 4 28.41 19.15 -25.14
CA ASP A 4 27.02 19.20 -25.60
C ASP A 4 26.15 19.62 -24.41
N THR A 5 25.84 20.91 -24.36
CA THR A 5 24.91 21.51 -23.40
C THR A 5 23.55 21.59 -24.05
N SER A 6 22.75 20.53 -23.93
CA SER A 6 21.31 20.59 -24.18
C SER A 6 20.56 20.02 -22.98
N THR A 7 20.16 20.90 -22.07
CA THR A 7 19.06 20.62 -21.14
C THR A 7 17.76 20.61 -21.95
N THR A 8 17.24 19.41 -22.25
CA THR A 8 15.99 19.22 -22.97
C THR A 8 14.94 18.62 -22.04
N ASN A 9 13.77 19.25 -22.02
CA ASN A 9 12.71 19.16 -21.01
C ASN A 9 11.88 17.86 -21.05
N CYS A 10 11.17 17.59 -19.94
CA CYS A 10 9.86 16.92 -20.00
C CYS A 10 8.77 17.92 -20.45
N ILE A 11 8.72 18.19 -21.76
CA ILE A 11 7.52 18.66 -22.47
C ILE A 11 7.47 17.85 -23.78
N PHE A 12 6.34 17.21 -24.07
CA PHE A 12 6.08 16.60 -25.38
C PHE A 12 6.10 17.70 -26.47
N LYS A 13 6.94 17.55 -27.51
CA LYS A 13 6.84 18.33 -28.74
C LYS A 13 6.07 17.51 -29.79
N GLU A 14 4.95 18.05 -30.25
CA GLU A 14 4.30 17.68 -31.50
C GLU A 14 5.20 18.04 -32.69
N GLY A 15 5.30 17.14 -33.67
CA GLY A 15 5.86 17.39 -34.99
C GLY A 15 7.32 16.99 -35.16
N ASP A 16 7.57 15.72 -35.47
CA ASP A 16 8.20 15.32 -36.75
C ASP A 16 8.40 13.79 -36.81
N LEU A 17 8.13 13.26 -37.99
CA LEU A 17 8.41 11.92 -38.53
C LEU A 17 7.37 10.80 -38.30
N GLN A 18 6.61 10.65 -39.38
CA GLN A 18 6.06 9.41 -39.92
C GLN A 18 7.01 8.20 -39.76
N GLU A 19 6.37 7.04 -39.71
CA GLU A 19 6.87 5.66 -39.80
C GLU A 19 7.17 4.91 -38.49
N ASN A 20 6.15 4.12 -38.13
CA ASN A 20 6.18 2.77 -37.57
C ASN A 20 6.45 2.54 -36.06
N TYR A 21 5.42 1.89 -35.47
CA TYR A 21 5.32 1.13 -34.22
C TYR A 21 4.84 1.81 -32.93
N SER A 22 3.55 1.54 -32.66
CA SER A 22 2.85 1.22 -31.39
C SER A 22 3.64 1.20 -30.07
N ASP A 23 3.08 1.90 -29.06
CA ASP A 23 2.69 1.40 -27.72
C ASP A 23 2.89 2.48 -26.62
N THR A 24 1.83 3.23 -26.27
CA THR A 24 1.84 4.30 -25.25
C THR A 24 1.02 3.98 -24.00
N SER A 25 0.42 2.79 -23.91
CA SER A 25 -0.45 2.36 -22.79
C SER A 25 0.31 2.09 -21.48
N HIS A 26 1.62 1.82 -21.57
CA HIS A 26 2.45 1.43 -20.43
C HIS A 26 2.99 2.61 -19.58
N LEU A 27 2.93 3.83 -20.10
CA LEU A 27 3.57 5.01 -19.50
C LEU A 27 2.69 5.75 -18.48
N ILE A 28 1.36 5.65 -18.57
CA ILE A 28 0.42 6.34 -17.65
C ILE A 28 0.31 5.59 -16.30
N LYS A 29 0.32 4.25 -16.29
CA LYS A 29 0.30 3.43 -15.06
C LYS A 29 1.48 3.68 -14.13
N VAL A 30 2.64 4.06 -14.66
CA VAL A 30 3.84 4.31 -13.86
C VAL A 30 3.68 5.61 -13.05
N ASN A 31 3.14 6.69 -13.63
CA ASN A 31 2.99 7.96 -12.91
C ASN A 31 1.92 7.92 -11.79
N ASP A 32 0.84 7.17 -11.94
CA ASP A 32 -0.23 7.06 -10.93
C ASP A 32 0.17 6.25 -9.70
N GLU A 33 1.06 5.27 -9.82
CA GLU A 33 1.61 4.56 -8.66
C GLU A 33 2.69 5.37 -7.94
N LEU A 34 3.44 6.20 -8.66
CA LEU A 34 4.48 7.05 -8.08
C LEU A 34 3.93 8.24 -7.30
N GLN A 35 2.75 8.78 -7.67
CA GLN A 35 2.08 9.81 -6.87
C GLN A 35 1.51 9.29 -5.54
N LYS A 36 1.28 7.97 -5.40
CA LYS A 36 0.88 7.35 -4.13
C LYS A 36 2.04 7.25 -3.12
N ILE A 37 3.29 7.44 -3.56
CA ILE A 37 4.51 7.29 -2.72
C ILE A 37 4.78 8.54 -1.85
N GLN A 38 4.07 9.66 -2.06
CA GLN A 38 4.22 10.90 -1.28
C GLN A 38 3.38 10.99 0.00
N GLN A 39 2.68 9.92 0.41
CA GLN A 39 2.15 9.78 1.77
C GLN A 39 2.88 8.65 2.50
N PRO A 40 3.19 8.80 3.81
CA PRO A 40 3.94 7.79 4.56
C PRO A 40 3.10 6.50 4.64
N PHE A 41 3.38 5.59 3.71
CA PHE A 41 2.90 4.21 3.70
C PHE A 41 3.56 3.47 4.86
N PHE A 42 2.79 3.20 5.92
CA PHE A 42 3.16 2.26 6.95
C PHE A 42 2.31 1.01 6.80
N ASP A 43 2.86 -0.02 6.15
CA ASP A 43 2.51 -1.39 6.53
C ASP A 43 3.55 -2.45 6.12
N LYS A 44 3.59 -3.48 6.97
CA LYS A 44 4.24 -4.82 6.91
C LYS A 44 5.70 -4.97 7.36
N ALA A 45 5.84 -5.61 8.52
CA ALA A 45 7.08 -6.20 9.02
C ALA A 45 6.88 -7.68 9.40
N ASN A 46 7.50 -8.55 8.60
CA ASN A 46 7.72 -10.00 8.72
C ASN A 46 8.46 -10.42 10.02
N VAL A 47 8.09 -11.55 10.67
CA VAL A 47 8.96 -12.38 11.57
C VAL A 47 8.39 -13.82 11.70
N PRO A 48 9.18 -14.92 11.76
CA PRO A 48 10.33 -15.34 10.96
C PRO A 48 10.17 -16.80 10.43
N GLY A 49 10.23 -16.99 9.11
CA GLY A 49 10.76 -18.24 8.53
C GLY A 49 12.29 -18.24 8.65
N LYS A 50 12.93 -19.41 8.55
CA LYS A 50 14.41 -19.54 8.45
C LYS A 50 15.00 -18.39 7.62
N ALA A 51 15.99 -17.68 8.15
CA ALA A 51 16.57 -16.49 7.54
C ALA A 51 16.90 -16.72 6.05
N GLU A 52 16.17 -16.04 5.16
CA GLU A 52 16.62 -15.84 3.79
C GLU A 52 17.89 -14.98 3.84
N LYS A 53 18.97 -15.46 3.21
CA LYS A 53 20.26 -14.79 3.23
C LYS A 53 20.28 -13.63 2.24
N TYR A 54 20.31 -12.40 2.74
CA TYR A 54 20.45 -11.19 1.91
C TYR A 54 21.73 -11.20 1.08
N ILE A 55 21.68 -10.58 -0.10
CA ILE A 55 22.87 -10.26 -0.89
C ILE A 55 23.57 -9.04 -0.26
N ARG A 56 24.86 -9.21 0.01
CA ARG A 56 25.82 -8.21 0.48
C ARG A 56 26.91 -8.11 -0.57
N GLY A 57 26.65 -7.29 -1.58
CA GLY A 57 27.48 -7.14 -2.77
C GLY A 57 28.56 -6.07 -2.59
N CYS A 58 29.73 -6.27 -3.18
CA CYS A 58 30.83 -5.32 -3.08
C CYS A 58 31.61 -5.27 -4.39
N TYR A 59 31.69 -4.10 -5.04
CA TYR A 59 32.58 -3.91 -6.17
C TYR A 59 34.04 -3.79 -5.71
N PHE A 60 34.93 -4.47 -6.42
CA PHE A 60 36.38 -4.38 -6.29
C PHE A 60 36.93 -3.69 -7.53
N THR A 61 37.59 -2.53 -7.37
CA THR A 61 38.18 -1.80 -8.49
C THR A 61 39.65 -2.15 -8.68
N ASN A 62 40.03 -2.63 -9.87
CA ASN A 62 41.42 -3.05 -10.14
C ASN A 62 42.42 -1.89 -10.19
N TRP A 63 41.99 -0.66 -10.52
CA TRP A 63 42.86 0.52 -10.56
C TRP A 63 43.19 1.11 -9.18
N ALA A 64 42.51 0.71 -8.10
CA ALA A 64 42.81 1.20 -6.76
C ALA A 64 44.21 0.80 -6.26
N GLN A 65 44.86 -0.18 -6.92
CA GLN A 65 46.26 -0.53 -6.71
C GLN A 65 47.25 0.60 -7.03
N TYR A 66 46.83 1.59 -7.84
CA TYR A 66 47.67 2.70 -8.28
C TYR A 66 47.50 3.98 -7.42
N ARG A 67 46.59 3.96 -6.44
CA ARG A 67 46.41 5.10 -5.53
C ARG A 67 47.65 5.33 -4.66
N PRO A 68 47.97 6.59 -4.31
CA PRO A 68 49.18 6.90 -3.56
C PRO A 68 49.08 6.46 -2.10
N GLY A 69 50.20 5.98 -1.55
CA GLY A 69 50.38 5.75 -0.11
C GLY A 69 49.25 4.94 0.52
N LYS A 70 48.60 5.52 1.53
CA LYS A 70 47.54 4.86 2.31
C LYS A 70 46.23 4.61 1.54
N GLY A 71 46.02 5.26 0.39
CA GLY A 71 44.86 5.02 -0.47
C GLY A 71 44.99 3.79 -1.37
N LYS A 72 46.18 3.18 -1.45
CA LYS A 72 46.42 1.95 -2.23
C LYS A 72 45.61 0.78 -1.67
N TYR A 73 44.85 0.12 -2.54
CA TYR A 73 44.00 -1.02 -2.21
C TYR A 73 44.36 -2.25 -3.05
N SER A 74 44.28 -3.43 -2.45
CA SER A 74 44.55 -4.72 -3.06
C SER A 74 43.66 -5.81 -2.44
N PRO A 75 43.54 -7.01 -3.04
CA PRO A 75 42.78 -8.11 -2.44
C PRO A 75 43.24 -8.48 -1.01
N ASP A 76 44.51 -8.23 -0.66
CA ASP A 76 45.06 -8.49 0.67
C ASP A 76 44.50 -7.53 1.75
N ASP A 77 43.92 -6.39 1.35
CA ASP A 77 43.29 -5.44 2.26
C ASP A 77 41.84 -5.86 2.62
N TYR A 78 41.27 -6.88 1.94
CA TYR A 78 39.92 -7.38 2.20
C TYR A 78 39.83 -8.13 3.55
N VAL A 79 38.72 -7.92 4.27
CA VAL A 79 38.42 -8.64 5.51
C VAL A 79 37.38 -9.72 5.24
N ASN A 80 37.68 -10.96 5.67
CA ASN A 80 36.80 -12.11 5.47
C ASN A 80 35.38 -11.84 5.99
N ASN A 81 34.39 -12.37 5.27
CA ASN A 81 32.96 -12.30 5.59
C ASN A 81 32.31 -10.91 5.54
N LEU A 82 32.96 -9.85 5.03
CA LEU A 82 32.27 -8.57 4.82
C LEU A 82 31.13 -8.68 3.80
N CYS A 83 31.43 -9.26 2.64
CA CYS A 83 30.52 -9.40 1.51
C CYS A 83 30.35 -10.90 1.21
N ASN A 84 29.16 -11.32 0.74
CA ASN A 84 28.94 -12.67 0.20
C ASN A 84 28.96 -12.69 -1.34
N TYR A 85 28.95 -11.52 -1.98
CA TYR A 85 29.21 -11.34 -3.41
C TYR A 85 30.28 -10.26 -3.62
N ILE A 86 31.30 -10.56 -4.43
CA ILE A 86 32.27 -9.58 -4.93
C ILE A 86 32.12 -9.47 -6.45
N PHE A 87 32.02 -8.25 -6.95
CA PHE A 87 32.01 -7.95 -8.39
C PHE A 87 33.36 -7.35 -8.77
N TYR A 88 34.16 -8.08 -9.54
CA TYR A 88 35.47 -7.60 -9.99
C TYR A 88 35.30 -6.64 -11.16
N ALA A 89 35.62 -5.36 -10.94
CA ALA A 89 35.57 -4.29 -11.93
C ALA A 89 36.98 -4.01 -12.51
N PHE A 90 37.23 -4.23 -13.81
CA PHE A 90 36.34 -4.82 -14.82
C PHE A 90 37.11 -5.75 -15.77
N ALA A 91 36.38 -6.54 -16.54
CA ALA A 91 36.82 -7.16 -17.79
C ALA A 91 36.46 -6.29 -19.00
N SER A 92 37.06 -6.61 -20.15
CA SER A 92 36.86 -5.93 -21.42
C SER A 92 36.39 -6.91 -22.51
N ILE A 93 36.06 -6.37 -23.69
CA ILE A 93 35.62 -7.13 -24.86
C ILE A 93 36.61 -6.85 -25.99
N THR A 94 37.19 -7.91 -26.56
CA THR A 94 38.10 -7.83 -27.71
C THR A 94 37.37 -7.43 -28.99
N HIS A 95 38.12 -7.06 -30.03
CA HIS A 95 37.56 -6.78 -31.35
C HIS A 95 36.82 -7.99 -31.95
N ASP A 96 37.24 -9.21 -31.61
CA ASP A 96 36.60 -10.46 -32.03
C ASP A 96 35.45 -10.90 -31.11
N TYR A 97 34.97 -10.00 -30.26
CA TYR A 97 33.82 -10.21 -29.36
C TYR A 97 34.05 -11.26 -28.28
N ASN A 98 35.30 -11.60 -27.96
CA ASN A 98 35.64 -12.44 -26.82
C ASN A 98 35.88 -11.59 -25.56
N ILE A 99 35.55 -12.13 -24.39
CA ILE A 99 35.92 -11.52 -23.10
C ILE A 99 37.45 -11.52 -22.91
N THR A 100 37.99 -10.48 -22.28
CA THR A 100 39.42 -10.37 -21.93
C THR A 100 39.61 -9.59 -20.62
N ASN A 101 40.80 -9.69 -20.02
CA ASN A 101 41.17 -8.85 -18.89
C ASN A 101 41.33 -7.37 -19.27
N PHE A 102 41.22 -6.48 -18.29
CA PHE A 102 41.38 -5.04 -18.49
C PHE A 102 42.80 -4.58 -18.15
N GLU A 103 43.31 -4.93 -16.97
CA GLU A 103 44.67 -4.60 -16.54
C GLU A 103 45.66 -5.71 -16.90
N TRP A 104 46.90 -5.31 -17.21
CA TRP A 104 47.98 -6.23 -17.59
C TRP A 104 48.29 -7.29 -16.51
N ASN A 105 48.06 -6.97 -15.23
CA ASN A 105 48.34 -7.88 -14.11
C ASN A 105 47.10 -8.62 -13.58
N ASP A 106 45.94 -8.45 -14.19
CA ASP A 106 44.71 -9.14 -13.78
C ASP A 106 44.90 -10.67 -13.80
N ILE A 107 45.33 -11.21 -14.94
CA ILE A 107 45.46 -12.66 -15.16
C ILE A 107 46.46 -13.32 -14.20
N HIS A 108 47.60 -12.67 -13.98
CA HIS A 108 48.74 -13.27 -13.28
C HIS A 108 48.80 -12.91 -11.80
N HIS A 109 48.11 -11.86 -11.36
CA HIS A 109 48.18 -11.38 -9.98
C HIS A 109 46.80 -11.18 -9.35
N LEU A 110 45.94 -10.33 -9.91
CA LEU A 110 44.72 -9.93 -9.21
C LEU A 110 43.60 -10.98 -9.24
N TYR A 111 43.34 -11.66 -10.37
CA TYR A 111 42.34 -12.73 -10.44
C TYR A 111 42.69 -13.91 -9.51
N PRO A 112 43.93 -14.43 -9.49
CA PRO A 112 44.29 -15.46 -8.51
C PRO A 112 44.12 -14.96 -7.06
N SER A 113 44.52 -13.72 -6.77
CA SER A 113 44.46 -13.17 -5.41
C SER A 113 43.04 -12.96 -4.90
N ILE A 114 42.15 -12.40 -5.73
CA ILE A 114 40.75 -12.18 -5.33
C ILE A 114 39.99 -13.50 -5.23
N THR A 115 40.20 -14.44 -6.17
CA THR A 115 39.49 -15.73 -6.14
C THR A 115 39.99 -16.67 -5.05
N LYS A 116 41.22 -16.45 -4.56
CA LYS A 116 41.75 -17.11 -3.36
C LYS A 116 40.95 -16.80 -2.10
N LEU A 117 40.24 -15.68 -2.02
CA LEU A 117 39.35 -15.36 -0.89
C LEU A 117 38.24 -16.41 -0.68
N LYS A 118 37.91 -17.20 -1.71
CA LYS A 118 36.97 -18.32 -1.58
C LYS A 118 37.51 -19.48 -0.73
N GLN A 119 38.83 -19.56 -0.53
CA GLN A 119 39.44 -20.54 0.35
C GLN A 119 39.14 -20.25 1.82
N SER A 120 39.03 -18.98 2.20
CA SER A 120 38.66 -18.56 3.56
C SER A 120 37.15 -18.44 3.77
N ASN A 121 36.37 -18.28 2.70
CA ASN A 121 34.91 -18.30 2.75
C ASN A 121 34.33 -19.06 1.54
N SER A 122 33.99 -20.33 1.73
CA SER A 122 33.43 -21.19 0.68
C SER A 122 32.05 -20.77 0.17
N GLN A 123 31.35 -19.88 0.90
CA GLN A 123 30.05 -19.32 0.52
C GLN A 123 30.19 -18.01 -0.28
N LEU A 124 31.39 -17.45 -0.41
CA LEU A 124 31.65 -16.25 -1.19
C LEU A 124 31.52 -16.54 -2.67
N LYS A 125 30.74 -15.72 -3.37
CA LYS A 125 30.64 -15.70 -4.83
C LYS A 125 31.41 -14.52 -5.39
N ILE A 126 32.23 -14.77 -6.41
CA ILE A 126 33.01 -13.71 -7.05
C ILE A 126 32.65 -13.72 -8.53
N LEU A 127 32.01 -12.65 -8.98
CA LEU A 127 31.59 -12.46 -10.37
C LEU A 127 32.58 -11.51 -11.05
N LEU A 128 32.82 -11.75 -12.33
CA LEU A 128 33.58 -10.84 -13.18
C LEU A 128 32.59 -9.85 -13.81
N SER A 129 32.74 -8.57 -13.53
CA SER A 129 31.93 -7.53 -14.17
C SER A 129 32.61 -7.08 -15.45
N VAL A 130 31.86 -6.98 -16.54
CA VAL A 130 32.35 -6.53 -17.86
C VAL A 130 31.68 -5.22 -18.22
N GLY A 131 32.46 -4.22 -18.61
CA GLY A 131 31.95 -2.90 -18.98
C GLY A 131 32.37 -1.78 -18.03
N GLY A 132 31.37 -1.04 -17.54
CA GLY A 132 31.52 0.14 -16.68
C GLY A 132 31.60 1.46 -17.45
N TRP A 133 31.37 2.57 -16.75
CA TRP A 133 31.29 3.93 -17.30
C TRP A 133 32.31 4.27 -18.41
N ASN A 134 33.60 4.02 -18.17
CA ASN A 134 34.67 4.37 -19.12
C ASN A 134 34.76 3.43 -20.34
N PHE A 135 34.03 2.31 -20.33
CA PHE A 135 33.99 1.35 -21.43
C PHE A 135 33.10 1.85 -22.58
N GLY A 136 32.10 2.68 -22.26
CA GLY A 136 31.12 3.19 -23.19
C GLY A 136 30.19 2.11 -23.77
N THR A 137 29.29 2.53 -24.67
CA THR A 137 28.21 1.66 -25.18
C THR A 137 28.61 0.88 -26.43
N ALA A 138 29.51 1.43 -27.25
CA ALA A 138 29.80 0.91 -28.59
C ALA A 138 30.26 -0.57 -28.64
N PRO A 139 31.11 -1.07 -27.72
CA PRO A 139 31.48 -2.48 -27.73
C PRO A 139 30.28 -3.41 -27.49
N PHE A 140 29.40 -3.06 -26.54
CA PHE A 140 28.18 -3.82 -26.28
C PHE A 140 27.22 -3.80 -27.45
N LYS A 141 26.99 -2.62 -28.06
CA LYS A 141 26.15 -2.50 -29.27
C LYS A 141 26.64 -3.42 -30.39
N ARG A 142 27.95 -3.40 -30.69
CA ARG A 142 28.53 -4.25 -31.75
C ARG A 142 28.44 -5.74 -31.43
N LEU A 143 28.65 -6.11 -30.17
CA LEU A 143 28.56 -7.48 -29.68
C LEU A 143 27.13 -8.03 -29.78
N SER A 144 26.16 -7.28 -29.28
CA SER A 144 24.79 -7.76 -29.07
C SER A 144 23.97 -7.84 -30.37
N SER A 145 24.36 -7.07 -31.40
CA SER A 145 23.62 -6.96 -32.67
C SER A 145 23.52 -8.24 -33.51
N PHE A 146 24.39 -9.24 -33.33
CA PHE A 146 24.40 -10.45 -34.17
C PHE A 146 24.54 -11.73 -33.35
N ALA A 147 23.75 -12.74 -33.70
CA ALA A 147 23.71 -14.03 -32.98
C ALA A 147 25.08 -14.74 -32.92
N ASP A 148 25.88 -14.68 -34.00
CA ASP A 148 27.20 -15.32 -34.02
C ASP A 148 28.17 -14.63 -33.03
N ARG A 149 28.08 -13.31 -32.88
CA ARG A 149 28.90 -12.52 -31.95
C ARG A 149 28.49 -12.77 -30.50
N ARG A 150 27.18 -12.79 -30.22
CA ARG A 150 26.64 -13.14 -28.90
C ARG A 150 27.06 -14.55 -28.48
N SER A 151 26.99 -15.52 -29.41
CA SER A 151 27.44 -16.89 -29.17
C SER A 151 28.95 -16.97 -28.91
N ARG A 152 29.78 -16.27 -29.69
CA ARG A 152 31.24 -16.19 -29.44
C ARG A 152 31.55 -15.63 -28.06
N PHE A 153 30.88 -14.54 -27.68
CA PHE A 153 31.04 -13.94 -26.37
C PHE A 153 30.62 -14.87 -25.24
N ALA A 154 29.44 -15.49 -25.33
CA ALA A 154 28.95 -16.44 -24.34
C ALA A 154 29.92 -17.62 -24.15
N ASN A 155 30.42 -18.20 -25.24
CA ASN A 155 31.37 -19.31 -25.20
C ASN A 155 32.73 -18.91 -24.63
N SER A 156 33.30 -17.78 -25.08
CA SER A 156 34.56 -17.29 -24.54
C SER A 156 34.45 -16.93 -23.06
N THR A 157 33.30 -16.41 -22.63
CA THR A 157 32.98 -16.06 -21.25
C THR A 157 33.02 -17.29 -20.35
N ILE A 158 32.37 -18.38 -20.75
CA ILE A 158 32.43 -19.65 -20.00
C ILE A 158 33.87 -20.09 -19.78
N ILE A 159 34.67 -20.12 -20.85
CA ILE A 159 36.08 -20.54 -20.80
C ILE A 159 36.86 -19.64 -19.82
N PHE A 160 36.69 -18.33 -19.95
CA PHE A 160 37.40 -17.34 -19.15
C PHE A 160 37.03 -17.44 -17.66
N LEU A 161 35.73 -17.44 -17.34
CA LEU A 161 35.24 -17.52 -15.96
C LEU A 161 35.69 -18.81 -15.28
N ARG A 162 35.58 -19.96 -15.97
CA ARG A 162 36.01 -21.25 -15.41
C ARG A 162 37.54 -21.30 -15.22
N LYS A 163 38.32 -20.80 -16.19
CA LYS A 163 39.78 -20.75 -16.11
C LYS A 163 40.27 -19.92 -14.94
N HIS A 164 39.61 -18.81 -14.66
CA HIS A 164 39.99 -17.87 -13.59
C HIS A 164 39.19 -18.06 -12.30
N ASN A 165 38.42 -19.15 -12.18
CA ASN A 165 37.64 -19.50 -10.99
C ASN A 165 36.65 -18.41 -10.54
N PHE A 166 35.94 -17.78 -11.48
CA PHE A 166 34.80 -16.92 -11.20
C PHE A 166 33.49 -17.74 -11.11
N ASP A 167 32.54 -17.24 -10.33
CA ASP A 167 31.23 -17.86 -10.09
C ASP A 167 30.15 -17.38 -11.07
N GLY A 168 30.42 -16.35 -11.87
CA GLY A 168 29.47 -15.78 -12.81
C GLY A 168 29.96 -14.53 -13.51
N LEU A 169 29.10 -13.99 -14.36
CA LEU A 169 29.27 -12.75 -15.11
C LEU A 169 28.30 -11.69 -14.58
N ASP A 170 28.79 -10.46 -14.45
CA ASP A 170 27.98 -9.27 -14.22
C ASP A 170 28.10 -8.34 -15.44
N LEU A 171 26.96 -7.95 -16.01
CA LEU A 171 26.91 -7.06 -17.18
C LEU A 171 26.75 -5.61 -16.74
N ASP A 172 27.73 -4.77 -17.05
CA ASP A 172 27.69 -3.33 -16.73
C ASP A 172 27.72 -2.50 -18.02
N TRP A 173 26.61 -2.54 -18.77
CA TRP A 173 26.42 -1.76 -19.98
C TRP A 173 25.80 -0.40 -19.61
N GLU A 174 26.62 0.66 -19.68
CA GLU A 174 26.22 2.03 -19.35
C GLU A 174 26.14 2.97 -20.58
N TYR A 175 24.99 3.21 -21.20
CA TYR A 175 23.71 2.48 -21.05
C TYR A 175 23.15 2.09 -22.41
N PRO A 176 22.41 0.97 -22.52
CA PRO A 176 21.54 0.75 -23.68
C PRO A 176 20.49 1.88 -23.71
N ASP A 177 20.31 2.51 -24.87
CA ASP A 177 19.55 3.77 -24.98
C ASP A 177 18.55 3.81 -26.13
N ASP A 178 18.35 2.68 -26.83
CA ASP A 178 17.37 2.54 -27.91
C ASP A 178 16.70 1.16 -27.93
N ASP A 179 15.62 1.03 -28.71
CA ASP A 179 14.85 -0.23 -28.79
C ASP A 179 15.64 -1.40 -29.39
N ASN A 180 16.66 -1.14 -30.22
CA ASN A 180 17.52 -2.20 -30.73
C ASN A 180 18.42 -2.72 -29.62
N ASP A 181 19.03 -1.83 -28.84
CA ASP A 181 19.84 -2.18 -27.68
C ASP A 181 19.01 -2.94 -26.65
N LYS A 182 17.78 -2.49 -26.36
CA LYS A 182 16.83 -3.17 -25.48
C LYS A 182 16.57 -4.62 -25.90
N LYS A 183 16.24 -4.84 -27.18
CA LYS A 183 16.01 -6.18 -27.75
C LYS A 183 17.30 -7.02 -27.73
N ASN A 184 18.41 -6.43 -28.13
CA ASN A 184 19.70 -7.12 -28.24
C ASN A 184 20.27 -7.50 -26.88
N LEU A 185 20.00 -6.72 -25.82
CA LEU A 185 20.38 -7.07 -24.45
C LEU A 185 19.61 -8.28 -23.93
N VAL A 186 18.31 -8.40 -24.26
CA VAL A 186 17.53 -9.61 -23.96
C VAL A 186 18.13 -10.81 -24.68
N LEU A 187 18.37 -10.70 -25.99
CA LEU A 187 18.96 -11.79 -26.79
C LEU A 187 20.36 -12.19 -26.29
N LEU A 188 21.19 -11.22 -25.90
CA LEU A 188 22.50 -11.48 -25.29
C LEU A 188 22.37 -12.21 -23.97
N SER A 189 21.43 -11.80 -23.12
CA SER A 189 21.18 -12.44 -21.83
C SER A 189 20.63 -13.86 -22.00
N GLU A 190 19.77 -14.09 -22.99
CA GLU A 190 19.26 -15.42 -23.37
C GLU A 190 20.40 -16.33 -23.82
N ASP A 191 21.23 -15.87 -24.78
CA ASP A 191 22.34 -16.66 -25.32
C ASP A 191 23.36 -17.02 -24.23
N ILE A 192 23.70 -16.09 -23.34
CA ILE A 192 24.60 -16.34 -22.20
C ILE A 192 23.98 -17.35 -21.23
N MET A 193 22.71 -17.16 -20.84
CA MET A 193 22.04 -18.03 -19.87
C MET A 193 21.85 -19.45 -20.42
N LEU A 194 21.51 -19.59 -21.70
CA LEU A 194 21.43 -20.88 -22.38
C LEU A 194 22.80 -21.58 -22.38
N ALA A 195 23.87 -20.87 -22.74
CA ALA A 195 25.22 -21.41 -22.73
C ALA A 195 25.66 -21.82 -21.32
N PHE A 196 25.36 -21.02 -20.29
CA PHE A 196 25.67 -21.34 -18.90
C PHE A 196 24.92 -22.58 -18.40
N LYS A 197 23.65 -22.74 -18.76
CA LYS A 197 22.85 -23.95 -18.43
C LYS A 197 23.42 -25.19 -19.12
N ALA A 198 23.70 -25.10 -20.42
CA ALA A 198 24.23 -26.21 -21.20
C ALA A 198 25.61 -26.67 -20.70
N GLU A 199 26.51 -25.73 -20.34
CA GLU A 199 27.81 -26.07 -19.78
C GLU A 199 27.70 -26.71 -18.39
N ALA A 200 26.84 -26.17 -17.53
CA ALA A 200 26.62 -26.71 -16.19
C ALA A 200 26.14 -28.15 -16.23
N GLU A 201 25.20 -28.44 -17.14
CA GLU A 201 24.65 -29.78 -17.35
C GLU A 201 25.71 -30.74 -17.92
N SER A 202 26.39 -30.34 -19.00
CA SER A 202 27.39 -31.19 -19.68
C SER A 202 28.59 -31.53 -18.79
N ASN A 203 29.06 -30.56 -17.98
CA ASN A 203 30.23 -30.72 -17.14
C ASN A 203 29.91 -31.09 -15.69
N LYS A 204 28.63 -31.24 -15.34
CA LYS A 204 28.15 -31.50 -13.96
C LYS A 204 28.70 -30.50 -12.94
N LYS A 205 28.74 -29.22 -13.33
CA LYS A 205 29.21 -28.11 -12.48
C LYS A 205 28.03 -27.22 -12.07
N PRO A 206 28.13 -26.46 -10.97
CA PRO A 206 27.15 -25.44 -10.66
C PRO A 206 27.04 -24.42 -11.80
N ARG A 207 25.82 -24.02 -12.16
CA ARG A 207 25.57 -22.99 -13.17
C ARG A 207 26.25 -21.68 -12.79
N LEU A 208 26.93 -21.06 -13.74
CA LEU A 208 27.46 -19.71 -13.60
C LEU A 208 26.31 -18.71 -13.40
N LEU A 209 26.52 -17.72 -12.53
CA LEU A 209 25.55 -16.66 -12.28
C LEU A 209 25.58 -15.62 -13.40
N LEU A 210 24.43 -15.02 -13.70
CA LEU A 210 24.31 -13.88 -14.60
C LEU A 210 23.59 -12.74 -13.90
N THR A 211 24.29 -11.63 -13.66
CA THR A 211 23.76 -10.42 -13.03
C THR A 211 24.00 -9.22 -13.92
N ALA A 212 23.41 -8.08 -13.57
CA ALA A 212 23.67 -6.82 -14.27
C ALA A 212 23.67 -5.63 -13.33
N ALA A 213 24.55 -4.67 -13.57
CA ALA A 213 24.44 -3.31 -13.07
C ALA A 213 23.44 -2.52 -13.94
N VAL A 214 22.46 -1.89 -13.30
CA VAL A 214 21.36 -1.21 -13.99
C VAL A 214 21.20 0.22 -13.49
N THR A 215 20.80 1.11 -14.40
CA THR A 215 20.64 2.54 -14.10
C THR A 215 19.49 2.80 -13.12
N ALA A 216 19.63 3.81 -12.25
CA ALA A 216 18.53 4.33 -11.45
C ALA A 216 17.66 5.37 -12.18
N ASP A 217 18.11 5.84 -13.34
CA ASP A 217 17.35 6.76 -14.21
C ASP A 217 16.24 6.00 -14.94
N CYS A 218 14.99 6.30 -14.59
CA CYS A 218 13.83 5.62 -15.17
C CYS A 218 13.68 5.87 -16.69
N VAL A 219 14.18 6.99 -17.23
CA VAL A 219 14.12 7.26 -18.67
C VAL A 219 15.08 6.34 -19.43
N LYS A 220 16.31 6.21 -18.93
CA LYS A 220 17.29 5.27 -19.50
C LYS A 220 16.85 3.82 -19.30
N ALA A 221 16.23 3.49 -18.17
CA ALA A 221 15.73 2.16 -17.93
C ALA A 221 14.58 1.79 -18.89
N GLU A 222 13.64 2.71 -19.13
CA GLU A 222 12.54 2.52 -20.10
C GLU A 222 13.07 2.36 -21.53
N ALA A 223 14.08 3.14 -21.92
CA ALA A 223 14.70 3.07 -23.23
C ALA A 223 15.56 1.81 -23.42
N GLY A 224 16.25 1.35 -22.37
CA GLY A 224 17.29 0.33 -22.48
C GLY A 224 16.91 -1.08 -22.02
N TYR A 225 15.85 -1.26 -21.23
CA TYR A 225 15.56 -2.54 -20.57
C TYR A 225 14.14 -3.08 -20.80
N ASP A 226 14.04 -4.32 -21.26
CA ASP A 226 12.81 -5.13 -21.15
C ASP A 226 12.81 -5.84 -19.78
N ILE A 227 12.46 -5.08 -18.74
CA ILE A 227 12.55 -5.51 -17.34
C ILE A 227 11.85 -6.85 -17.07
N PRO A 228 10.62 -7.12 -17.58
CA PRO A 228 9.96 -8.42 -17.37
C PRO A 228 10.71 -9.62 -17.97
N LYS A 229 11.31 -9.47 -19.16
CA LYS A 229 12.09 -10.56 -19.76
C LYS A 229 13.41 -10.75 -19.05
N LEU A 230 14.11 -9.66 -18.76
CA LEU A 230 15.39 -9.70 -18.05
C LEU A 230 15.25 -10.27 -16.63
N ALA A 231 14.14 -10.02 -15.93
CA ALA A 231 13.84 -10.60 -14.62
C ALA A 231 13.81 -12.13 -14.59
N ARG A 232 13.51 -12.78 -15.74
CA ARG A 232 13.51 -14.25 -15.87
C ARG A 232 14.90 -14.81 -16.16
N LEU A 233 15.79 -13.98 -16.71
CA LEU A 233 17.12 -14.38 -17.17
C LEU A 233 18.17 -14.11 -16.09
N TRP A 234 18.19 -12.91 -15.53
CA TRP A 234 19.18 -12.52 -14.54
C TRP A 234 18.87 -13.10 -13.16
N ASP A 235 19.92 -13.53 -12.47
CA ASP A 235 19.85 -14.01 -11.09
C ASP A 235 19.39 -12.89 -10.15
N PHE A 236 19.96 -11.69 -10.30
CA PHE A 236 19.53 -10.43 -9.68
C PHE A 236 20.15 -9.21 -10.40
N VAL A 237 19.70 -8.01 -10.08
CA VAL A 237 20.24 -6.74 -10.57
C VAL A 237 20.86 -5.90 -9.45
N ASN A 238 21.99 -5.29 -9.76
CA ASN A 238 22.64 -4.27 -8.95
C ASN A 238 22.11 -2.90 -9.41
N LEU A 239 21.11 -2.35 -8.69
CA LEU A 239 20.54 -1.03 -8.99
C LEU A 239 21.52 0.08 -8.57
N MET A 240 22.09 0.80 -9.52
CA MET A 240 23.04 1.89 -9.28
C MET A 240 22.32 3.17 -8.81
N SER A 241 21.71 3.09 -7.63
CA SER A 241 20.95 4.16 -6.98
C SER A 241 21.84 5.20 -6.30
N TYR A 242 22.80 5.72 -7.05
CA TYR A 242 23.72 6.80 -6.70
C TYR A 242 24.06 7.58 -7.98
N ASP A 243 24.88 8.62 -7.89
CA ASP A 243 25.16 9.54 -9.00
C ASP A 243 23.91 10.28 -9.51
N PHE A 244 22.93 10.49 -8.63
CA PHE A 244 21.75 11.28 -8.97
C PHE A 244 22.10 12.74 -9.23
N HIS A 245 23.06 13.29 -8.48
CA HIS A 245 23.57 14.65 -8.63
C HIS A 245 25.09 14.69 -8.56
N GLY A 246 25.70 15.60 -9.31
CA GLY A 246 27.17 15.72 -9.37
C GLY A 246 27.64 17.00 -10.04
N SER A 247 28.96 17.18 -10.10
CA SER A 247 29.60 18.42 -10.56
C SER A 247 29.38 18.78 -12.04
N TRP A 248 28.65 17.95 -12.78
CA TRP A 248 28.11 18.29 -14.09
C TRP A 248 26.98 19.34 -13.99
N GLU A 249 26.42 19.55 -12.80
CA GLU A 249 25.42 20.58 -12.51
C GLU A 249 26.07 21.85 -11.97
N SER A 250 25.44 23.00 -12.22
CA SER A 250 25.90 24.32 -11.76
C SER A 250 25.54 24.62 -10.29
N VAL A 251 24.83 23.72 -9.62
CA VAL A 251 24.41 23.82 -8.22
C VAL A 251 24.72 22.53 -7.48
N THR A 252 24.88 22.60 -6.16
CA THR A 252 25.07 21.43 -5.31
C THR A 252 23.79 20.59 -5.21
N GLY A 253 23.92 19.27 -5.24
CA GLY A 253 22.81 18.30 -5.12
C GLY A 253 23.21 17.07 -4.32
N ILE A 254 22.26 16.19 -4.02
CA ILE A 254 22.48 15.00 -3.17
C ILE A 254 22.77 13.75 -4.01
N ASN A 255 23.85 13.01 -3.70
CA ASN A 255 24.33 11.94 -4.57
C ASN A 255 23.42 10.70 -4.58
N SER A 256 22.89 10.33 -3.42
CA SER A 256 22.18 9.07 -3.19
C SER A 256 21.04 9.24 -2.17
N PRO A 257 20.08 10.16 -2.41
CA PRO A 257 19.00 10.42 -1.46
C PRO A 257 18.09 9.20 -1.34
N LEU A 258 17.65 8.86 -0.12
CA LEU A 258 16.71 7.75 0.07
C LEU A 258 15.31 8.11 -0.42
N PHE A 259 14.87 9.34 -0.15
CA PHE A 259 13.57 9.88 -0.53
C PHE A 259 13.70 11.23 -1.24
N GLU A 260 12.64 11.64 -1.91
CA GLU A 260 12.51 12.97 -2.52
C GLU A 260 12.47 14.10 -1.49
N LYS A 261 12.78 15.32 -1.92
CA LYS A 261 12.62 16.52 -1.11
C LYS A 261 11.41 17.34 -1.57
N SER A 262 10.77 18.01 -0.62
CA SER A 262 9.60 18.86 -0.80
C SER A 262 9.83 20.00 -1.81
N ARG A 263 11.06 20.51 -1.88
CA ARG A 263 11.47 21.60 -2.80
C ARG A 263 12.03 21.11 -4.13
N ASP A 264 12.13 19.80 -4.33
CA ASP A 264 12.56 19.25 -5.60
C ASP A 264 11.51 19.55 -6.68
N SER A 265 11.98 19.84 -7.90
CA SER A 265 11.10 19.91 -9.05
C SER A 265 10.42 18.55 -9.27
N VAL A 266 9.30 18.53 -9.98
CA VAL A 266 8.60 17.28 -10.33
C VAL A 266 9.53 16.24 -10.94
N GLN A 267 10.52 16.69 -11.72
CA GLN A 267 11.52 15.80 -12.30
C GLN A 267 12.51 15.30 -11.23
N MET A 268 13.02 16.18 -10.38
CA MET A 268 14.02 15.83 -9.35
C MET A 268 13.46 14.92 -8.25
N LYS A 269 12.16 14.96 -7.99
CA LYS A 269 11.47 14.03 -7.10
C LYS A 269 11.62 12.55 -7.51
N LYS A 270 12.02 12.26 -8.74
CA LYS A 270 12.29 10.89 -9.24
C LYS A 270 13.71 10.40 -8.97
N TRP A 271 14.62 11.30 -8.59
CA TRP A 271 16.05 11.04 -8.45
C TRP A 271 16.39 10.61 -7.02
N ASN A 272 15.86 9.46 -6.59
CA ASN A 272 16.14 8.87 -5.28
C ASN A 272 16.08 7.33 -5.29
N ILE A 273 16.67 6.71 -4.25
CA ILE A 273 16.78 5.26 -4.10
C ILE A 273 15.41 4.57 -4.13
N ALA A 274 14.44 5.09 -3.35
CA ALA A 274 13.13 4.46 -3.21
C ALA A 274 12.39 4.43 -4.56
N TYR A 275 12.32 5.57 -5.24
CA TYR A 275 11.68 5.70 -6.56
C TYR A 275 12.31 4.73 -7.57
N ALA A 276 13.64 4.72 -7.67
CA ALA A 276 14.35 3.85 -8.60
C ALA A 276 14.04 2.37 -8.32
N ALA A 277 14.09 1.94 -7.05
CA ALA A 277 13.82 0.54 -6.68
C ALA A 277 12.37 0.13 -6.97
N TYR A 278 11.39 1.00 -6.67
CA TYR A 278 9.99 0.74 -7.01
C TYR A 278 9.76 0.73 -8.51
N TYR A 279 10.39 1.61 -9.30
CA TYR A 279 10.26 1.59 -10.75
C TYR A 279 10.59 0.21 -11.34
N TYR A 280 11.72 -0.41 -10.95
CA TYR A 280 12.03 -1.77 -11.40
C TYR A 280 11.00 -2.79 -10.94
N HIS A 281 10.54 -2.68 -9.69
CA HIS A 281 9.53 -3.59 -9.16
C HIS A 281 8.22 -3.53 -9.94
N LEU A 282 7.70 -2.33 -10.16
CA LEU A 282 6.45 -2.07 -10.88
C LEU A 282 6.54 -2.45 -12.36
N ARG A 283 7.74 -2.42 -12.93
CA ARG A 283 8.03 -2.88 -14.29
C ARG A 283 8.31 -4.39 -14.37
N GLY A 284 8.10 -5.14 -13.27
CA GLY A 284 8.08 -6.61 -13.26
C GLY A 284 9.32 -7.30 -12.68
N MET A 285 10.28 -6.57 -12.11
CA MET A 285 11.42 -7.16 -11.41
C MET A 285 11.00 -7.60 -9.99
N PRO A 286 11.20 -8.86 -9.58
CA PRO A 286 10.92 -9.27 -8.21
C PRO A 286 11.77 -8.50 -7.20
N LYS A 287 11.19 -7.99 -6.10
CA LYS A 287 11.93 -7.24 -5.07
C LYS A 287 13.18 -7.97 -4.55
N LYS A 288 13.08 -9.29 -4.38
CA LYS A 288 14.18 -10.18 -3.96
C LYS A 288 15.35 -10.26 -4.96
N LYS A 289 15.15 -9.79 -6.19
CA LYS A 289 16.19 -9.66 -7.23
C LYS A 289 16.72 -8.24 -7.41
N ILE A 290 16.21 -7.25 -6.67
CA ILE A 290 16.68 -5.86 -6.72
C ILE A 290 17.64 -5.64 -5.54
N ILE A 291 18.91 -5.41 -5.84
CA ILE A 291 19.97 -5.18 -4.86
C ILE A 291 20.31 -3.69 -4.86
N ILE A 292 20.09 -3.02 -3.73
CA ILE A 292 20.16 -1.56 -3.60
C ILE A 292 21.63 -1.10 -3.58
N GLY A 293 21.99 -0.17 -4.46
CA GLY A 293 23.34 0.40 -4.53
C GLY A 293 23.52 1.53 -3.53
N ILE A 294 24.62 1.48 -2.76
CA ILE A 294 24.99 2.52 -1.79
C ILE A 294 26.42 2.99 -2.06
N PRO A 295 26.66 4.31 -2.25
CA PRO A 295 27.99 4.81 -2.51
C PRO A 295 28.82 4.85 -1.22
N THR A 296 30.07 4.42 -1.28
CA THR A 296 31.06 4.62 -0.20
C THR A 296 32.01 5.79 -0.50
N TYR A 297 31.58 6.66 -1.43
CA TYR A 297 32.27 7.86 -1.89
C TYR A 297 31.30 9.05 -1.83
N GLY A 298 31.82 10.27 -1.97
CA GLY A 298 31.02 11.47 -2.09
C GLY A 298 31.21 12.17 -3.44
N ARG A 299 30.15 12.83 -3.92
CA ARG A 299 30.19 13.76 -5.06
C ARG A 299 30.37 15.19 -4.57
N GLY A 300 31.18 15.99 -5.28
CA GLY A 300 31.58 17.30 -4.78
C GLY A 300 31.69 18.42 -5.80
N TRP A 301 31.51 19.65 -5.30
CA TRP A 301 31.54 20.90 -6.04
C TRP A 301 32.47 21.90 -5.35
N THR A 302 32.98 22.85 -6.12
CA THR A 302 33.57 24.07 -5.59
C THR A 302 32.50 25.17 -5.57
N ILE A 303 32.01 25.55 -4.38
CA ILE A 303 30.94 26.56 -4.25
C ILE A 303 31.47 27.99 -4.39
N GLN A 304 30.67 28.85 -5.04
CA GLN A 304 31.00 30.27 -5.27
C GLN A 304 31.14 31.04 -3.96
N ASN A 305 30.16 30.88 -3.06
CA ASN A 305 30.14 31.54 -1.78
C ASN A 305 30.40 30.51 -0.66
N LYS A 306 31.59 30.55 -0.07
CA LYS A 306 32.00 29.65 1.02
C LYS A 306 31.11 29.70 2.27
N THR A 307 30.28 30.74 2.43
CA THR A 307 29.32 30.82 3.55
C THR A 307 27.97 30.21 3.23
N ASN A 308 27.69 29.89 1.95
CA ASN A 308 26.46 29.23 1.55
C ASN A 308 26.69 27.71 1.53
N ALA A 309 26.34 27.06 2.64
CA ALA A 309 26.44 25.61 2.77
C ALA A 309 25.22 24.86 2.24
N GLU A 310 24.17 25.55 1.80
CA GLU A 310 22.90 24.92 1.45
C GLU A 310 23.01 23.99 0.24
N ILE A 311 22.08 23.03 0.18
CA ILE A 311 21.83 22.26 -1.03
C ILE A 311 21.22 23.21 -2.06
N GLY A 312 21.72 23.19 -3.29
CA GLY A 312 21.39 24.18 -4.32
C GLY A 312 22.36 25.37 -4.37
N ALA A 313 23.45 25.37 -3.58
CA ALA A 313 24.46 26.41 -3.63
C ALA A 313 25.13 26.46 -5.02
N LEU A 314 25.30 27.68 -5.55
CA LEU A 314 25.95 27.89 -6.85
C LEU A 314 27.40 27.42 -6.81
N SER A 315 27.76 26.66 -7.85
CA SER A 315 29.09 26.10 -8.04
C SER A 315 29.84 26.80 -9.18
N VAL A 316 31.17 26.79 -9.11
CA VAL A 316 32.07 27.15 -10.22
C VAL A 316 32.66 25.92 -10.92
N GLY A 317 32.29 24.72 -10.49
CA GLY A 317 32.75 23.47 -11.08
C GLY A 317 32.94 22.34 -10.06
N PRO A 318 33.64 21.26 -10.44
CA PRO A 318 33.89 20.15 -9.53
C PRO A 318 34.72 20.58 -8.31
N SER A 319 34.58 19.82 -7.22
CA SER A 319 35.51 19.93 -6.11
C SER A 319 36.93 19.60 -6.55
N LEU A 320 37.91 20.16 -5.85
CA LEU A 320 39.32 19.90 -6.11
C LEU A 320 39.64 18.41 -5.94
N PRO A 321 40.55 17.86 -6.77
CA PRO A 321 41.03 16.50 -6.60
C PRO A 321 41.55 16.28 -5.18
N THR A 322 41.02 15.28 -4.50
CA THR A 322 41.49 14.90 -3.18
C THR A 322 42.82 14.13 -3.25
N LYS A 323 43.50 14.00 -2.10
CA LYS A 323 44.87 13.48 -2.01
C LYS A 323 45.04 12.08 -2.62
N TYR A 324 44.06 11.21 -2.38
CA TYR A 324 44.15 9.79 -2.73
C TYR A 324 43.33 9.44 -3.97
N ILE A 325 42.11 9.98 -4.11
CA ILE A 325 41.27 9.73 -5.30
C ILE A 325 41.82 10.46 -6.52
N ARG A 326 42.39 11.67 -6.36
CA ARG A 326 43.03 12.45 -7.43
C ARG A 326 42.16 12.75 -8.65
N SER A 327 40.85 12.56 -8.52
CA SER A 327 39.85 12.93 -9.52
C SER A 327 39.00 14.08 -9.00
N PRO A 328 38.80 15.15 -9.77
CA PRO A 328 37.95 16.25 -9.37
C PRO A 328 36.49 15.78 -9.24
N GLY A 329 35.75 16.36 -8.29
CA GLY A 329 34.32 16.08 -8.11
C GLY A 329 33.97 14.78 -7.36
N VAL A 330 34.96 14.00 -6.93
CA VAL A 330 34.76 12.74 -6.19
C VAL A 330 35.74 12.65 -5.02
N CYS A 331 35.29 12.14 -3.88
CA CYS A 331 36.16 11.83 -2.74
C CYS A 331 35.79 10.49 -2.11
N ALA A 332 36.73 9.84 -1.43
CA ALA A 332 36.41 8.66 -0.65
C ALA A 332 35.78 9.00 0.70
N TYR A 333 35.00 8.09 1.28
CA TYR A 333 34.47 8.27 2.63
C TYR A 333 35.58 8.53 3.67
N TYR A 334 36.72 7.86 3.54
CA TYR A 334 37.86 8.12 4.42
C TYR A 334 38.46 9.53 4.24
N GLU A 335 38.34 10.16 3.06
CA GLU A 335 38.77 11.54 2.84
C GLU A 335 37.76 12.56 3.39
N ILE A 336 36.46 12.24 3.35
CA ILE A 336 35.42 12.99 4.08
C ILE A 336 35.77 13.01 5.58
N CYS A 337 36.09 11.86 6.17
CA CYS A 337 36.52 11.78 7.57
C CYS A 337 37.74 12.65 7.86
N GLN A 338 38.71 12.71 6.95
CA GLN A 338 39.87 13.60 7.09
C GLN A 338 39.49 15.08 7.03
N MET A 339 38.60 15.46 6.12
CA MET A 339 38.12 16.84 6.01
C MET A 339 37.34 17.27 7.26
N ILE A 340 36.50 16.40 7.83
CA ILE A 340 35.83 16.64 9.12
C ILE A 340 36.87 16.87 10.23
N LYS A 341 37.90 16.01 10.34
CA LYS A 341 38.99 16.19 11.31
C LYS A 341 39.79 17.48 11.09
N ALA A 342 39.85 17.97 9.85
CA ALA A 342 40.50 19.22 9.47
C ALA A 342 39.60 20.46 9.58
N GLY A 343 38.45 20.35 10.27
CA GLY A 343 37.53 21.46 10.53
C GLY A 343 36.42 21.64 9.49
N GLY A 344 36.17 20.65 8.63
CA GLY A 344 35.01 20.62 7.74
C GLY A 344 33.70 20.49 8.52
N GLN A 345 32.68 21.22 8.10
CA GLN A 345 31.37 21.24 8.76
C GLN A 345 30.42 20.24 8.11
N ARG A 346 30.00 19.23 8.87
CA ARG A 346 28.99 18.25 8.47
C ARG A 346 27.58 18.81 8.72
N TYR A 347 26.69 18.54 7.79
CA TYR A 347 25.27 18.84 7.84
C TYR A 347 24.46 17.56 7.56
N TRP A 348 23.19 17.59 7.94
CA TRP A 348 22.25 16.50 7.73
C TRP A 348 20.98 17.04 7.08
N ASP A 349 20.52 16.40 6.00
CA ASP A 349 19.25 16.72 5.36
C ASP A 349 18.20 15.68 5.77
N GLU A 350 17.18 16.15 6.50
CA GLU A 350 16.16 15.28 7.11
C GLU A 350 15.20 14.66 6.09
N GLU A 351 14.98 15.29 4.93
CA GLU A 351 14.05 14.79 3.91
C GLU A 351 14.69 13.67 3.09
N SER A 352 15.91 13.91 2.58
CA SER A 352 16.67 12.92 1.81
C SER A 352 17.37 11.85 2.64
N ARG A 353 17.45 12.02 3.97
CA ARG A 353 18.19 11.15 4.91
C ARG A 353 19.67 10.99 4.57
N THR A 354 20.29 12.06 4.07
CA THR A 354 21.66 12.04 3.56
C THR A 354 22.50 13.17 4.17
N PRO A 355 23.77 12.91 4.55
CA PRO A 355 24.67 13.96 5.00
C PRO A 355 25.32 14.71 3.84
N TYR A 356 25.80 15.92 4.15
CA TYR A 356 26.73 16.64 3.30
C TYR A 356 27.76 17.39 4.16
N LEU A 357 28.85 17.83 3.54
CA LEU A 357 30.01 18.43 4.18
C LEU A 357 30.42 19.68 3.42
N VAL A 358 30.76 20.75 4.13
CA VAL A 358 31.49 21.89 3.58
C VAL A 358 32.83 22.05 4.28
N HIS A 359 33.92 22.00 3.51
CA HIS A 359 35.26 22.32 3.99
C HIS A 359 35.87 23.41 3.11
N ASN A 360 36.11 24.58 3.68
CA ASN A 360 36.44 25.80 2.93
C ASN A 360 35.33 26.15 1.91
N ASN A 361 35.63 26.04 0.61
CA ASN A 361 34.66 26.18 -0.48
C ASN A 361 34.41 24.86 -1.22
N GLN A 362 34.76 23.73 -0.60
CA GLN A 362 34.55 22.39 -1.15
C GLN A 362 33.31 21.80 -0.49
N TRP A 363 32.28 21.55 -1.29
CA TRP A 363 31.00 21.00 -0.85
C TRP A 363 30.89 19.56 -1.33
N PHE A 364 30.58 18.63 -0.44
CA PHE A 364 30.44 17.20 -0.77
C PHE A 364 29.17 16.61 -0.16
N THR A 365 28.41 15.85 -0.94
CA THR A 365 27.37 14.93 -0.46
C THR A 365 27.92 13.51 -0.47
N TYR A 366 27.55 12.70 0.52
CA TYR A 366 28.09 11.35 0.72
C TYR A 366 27.12 10.55 1.57
N ASP A 367 27.39 9.26 1.75
CA ASP A 367 26.74 8.43 2.76
C ASP A 367 27.68 8.13 3.91
N ASP A 368 27.13 8.02 5.12
CA ASP A 368 27.88 7.70 6.33
C ASP A 368 27.17 6.68 7.22
N GLU A 369 27.74 6.41 8.41
CA GLU A 369 27.17 5.45 9.34
C GLU A 369 25.71 5.78 9.72
N GLN A 370 25.30 7.06 9.71
CA GLN A 370 23.93 7.48 10.01
C GLN A 370 22.98 7.12 8.87
N SER A 371 23.29 7.50 7.62
CA SER A 371 22.43 7.17 6.46
C SER A 371 22.38 5.67 6.17
N PHE A 372 23.48 4.94 6.45
CA PHE A 372 23.50 3.47 6.41
C PHE A 372 22.61 2.86 7.50
N LYS A 373 22.73 3.30 8.76
CA LYS A 373 22.06 2.66 9.90
C LYS A 373 22.06 3.53 11.18
N GLU A 374 20.97 4.24 11.42
CA GLU A 374 20.63 4.72 12.76
C GLU A 374 19.73 3.71 13.49
N LYS A 375 20.20 3.17 14.63
CA LYS A 375 19.56 2.05 15.37
C LYS A 375 18.12 2.32 15.85
N ARG A 376 17.62 3.55 15.79
CA ARG A 376 16.30 3.95 16.31
C ARG A 376 15.33 4.43 15.23
N ASN A 377 15.75 4.49 13.96
CA ASN A 377 14.96 5.10 12.90
C ASN A 377 14.71 4.11 11.75
N TYR A 378 13.43 3.90 11.43
CA TYR A 378 12.99 2.90 10.43
C TYR A 378 13.22 3.34 8.98
N ASP A 379 13.53 4.63 8.77
CA ASP A 379 13.64 5.27 7.45
C ASP A 379 15.10 5.50 7.01
N MET A 380 16.03 4.62 7.43
CA MET A 380 17.42 4.60 6.94
C MET A 380 17.61 3.46 5.93
N ILE A 381 18.60 3.55 5.03
CA ILE A 381 18.70 2.71 3.83
C ILE A 381 18.58 1.20 4.15
N LEU A 382 19.35 0.69 5.11
CA LEU A 382 19.35 -0.74 5.45
C LEU A 382 18.10 -1.21 6.21
N ASN A 383 17.40 -0.32 6.92
CA ASN A 383 16.15 -0.65 7.62
C ASN A 383 14.97 -0.60 6.64
N TRP A 384 14.95 0.44 5.79
CA TRP A 384 14.00 0.60 4.70
C TRP A 384 14.03 -0.61 3.76
N LEU A 385 15.21 -1.02 3.25
CA LEU A 385 15.26 -2.13 2.30
C LEU A 385 14.77 -3.47 2.88
N LYS A 386 14.97 -3.69 4.19
CA LYS A 386 14.47 -4.88 4.89
C LYS A 386 12.96 -4.85 5.05
N ARG A 387 12.41 -3.69 5.40
CA ARG A 387 10.97 -3.45 5.52
C ARG A 387 10.29 -3.66 4.18
N GLU A 388 10.88 -3.13 3.12
CA GLU A 388 10.35 -3.26 1.76
C GLU A 388 10.60 -4.62 1.11
N GLU A 389 11.34 -5.51 1.78
CA GLU A 389 11.67 -6.88 1.36
C GLU A 389 12.53 -6.99 0.09
N PHE A 390 13.43 -6.03 -0.14
CA PHE A 390 14.40 -6.09 -1.24
C PHE A 390 15.48 -7.17 -1.00
N GLY A 391 16.12 -7.63 -2.09
CA GLY A 391 17.03 -8.79 -2.08
C GLY A 391 18.34 -8.58 -1.33
N GLY A 392 18.70 -7.33 -1.05
CA GLY A 392 19.92 -6.96 -0.34
C GLY A 392 20.44 -5.58 -0.74
N ALA A 393 21.71 -5.33 -0.46
CA ALA A 393 22.41 -4.12 -0.87
C ALA A 393 23.83 -4.43 -1.35
N PHE A 394 24.33 -3.58 -2.23
CA PHE A 394 25.72 -3.59 -2.69
C PHE A 394 26.36 -2.22 -2.56
N VAL A 395 27.70 -2.19 -2.54
CA VAL A 395 28.45 -0.92 -2.48
C VAL A 395 29.34 -0.72 -3.70
N TRP A 396 29.38 0.52 -4.16
CA TRP A 396 30.45 1.05 -5.00
C TRP A 396 31.30 2.01 -4.15
N ALA A 397 32.53 1.66 -3.77
CA ALA A 397 33.21 0.37 -3.90
C ALA A 397 34.12 0.11 -2.68
N LEU A 398 34.63 -1.12 -2.52
CA LEU A 398 35.41 -1.53 -1.33
C LEU A 398 36.53 -0.57 -0.93
N ASP A 399 37.21 -0.03 -1.93
CA ASP A 399 38.38 0.82 -1.80
C ASP A 399 38.08 2.28 -1.41
N PHE A 400 36.82 2.69 -1.37
CA PHE A 400 36.41 4.04 -0.95
C PHE A 400 36.02 4.13 0.55
N ASP A 401 35.75 3.00 1.19
CA ASP A 401 35.55 2.93 2.65
C ASP A 401 36.90 2.97 3.42
N ASP A 402 36.91 3.22 4.73
CA ASP A 402 38.16 3.25 5.53
C ASP A 402 38.69 1.83 5.81
N PHE A 403 39.21 1.17 4.78
CA PHE A 403 39.75 -0.19 4.84
C PHE A 403 41.04 -0.31 5.68
N ARG A 404 41.67 0.81 6.05
CA ARG A 404 42.87 0.85 6.89
C ARG A 404 42.59 1.18 8.35
N ALA A 405 41.38 1.65 8.69
CA ALA A 405 41.01 2.10 10.03
C ALA A 405 41.85 3.29 10.55
N GLN A 406 42.33 4.14 9.64
CA GLN A 406 43.29 5.20 9.98
C GLN A 406 42.73 6.60 9.84
N PHE A 407 41.57 6.76 9.20
CA PHE A 407 41.07 8.04 8.75
C PHE A 407 39.82 8.49 9.49
N CYS A 408 38.87 7.58 9.75
CA CYS A 408 37.66 7.86 10.51
C CYS A 408 37.89 7.75 12.03
N SER A 409 36.96 8.28 12.83
CA SER A 409 37.12 8.50 14.29
C SER A 409 37.04 7.24 15.15
N HIS A 410 36.65 6.09 14.58
CA HIS A 410 36.33 4.88 15.34
C HIS A 410 37.39 3.77 15.27
N GLY A 411 38.50 3.96 14.55
CA GLY A 411 39.58 2.97 14.45
C GLY A 411 39.14 1.59 13.92
N LYS A 412 38.02 1.55 13.19
CA LYS A 412 37.41 0.34 12.63
C LYS A 412 37.71 0.26 11.13
N LYS A 413 38.11 -0.92 10.64
CA LYS A 413 38.23 -1.16 9.20
C LYS A 413 36.84 -1.27 8.58
N TYR A 414 36.64 -0.65 7.44
CA TYR A 414 35.38 -0.67 6.69
C TYR A 414 34.17 -0.26 7.55
N PRO A 415 34.14 0.95 8.12
CA PRO A 415 33.03 1.39 8.97
C PRO A 415 31.66 1.25 8.30
N LEU A 416 31.53 1.56 7.00
CA LEU A 416 30.25 1.48 6.28
C LEU A 416 29.93 0.04 5.86
N ILE A 417 30.86 -0.66 5.23
CA ILE A 417 30.62 -2.02 4.72
C ILE A 417 30.46 -3.03 5.87
N SER A 418 31.06 -2.76 7.03
CA SER A 418 30.79 -3.56 8.24
C SER A 418 29.33 -3.44 8.70
N LEU A 419 28.63 -2.33 8.44
CA LEU A 419 27.21 -2.20 8.74
C LEU A 419 26.36 -3.09 7.81
N LEU A 420 26.77 -3.23 6.55
CA LEU A 420 26.16 -4.17 5.61
C LEU A 420 26.25 -5.60 6.17
N GLN A 421 27.44 -6.01 6.63
CA GLN A 421 27.63 -7.32 7.26
C GLN A 421 26.84 -7.45 8.59
N GLU A 422 26.88 -6.45 9.47
CA GLU A 422 26.18 -6.51 10.76
C GLU A 422 24.64 -6.59 10.58
N GLN A 423 24.11 -5.99 9.51
CA GLN A 423 22.66 -5.88 9.32
C GLN A 423 22.08 -6.93 8.39
N LEU A 424 22.81 -7.33 7.37
CA LEU A 424 22.34 -8.29 6.37
C LEU A 424 23.04 -9.65 6.51
N GLY A 425 23.91 -9.81 7.52
CA GLY A 425 24.68 -11.02 7.87
C GLY A 425 23.88 -12.13 8.54
N ASP A 426 24.31 -13.38 8.32
CA ASP A 426 23.86 -14.52 9.12
C ASP A 426 24.56 -14.49 10.49
N VAL A 427 23.83 -14.67 11.59
CA VAL A 427 24.37 -14.62 12.97
C VAL A 427 25.30 -15.82 13.30
N SER A 428 25.43 -16.78 12.39
CA SER A 428 26.26 -17.99 12.55
C SER A 428 27.57 -17.89 11.77
N ASN A 429 28.57 -17.17 12.31
CA ASN A 429 30.00 -17.51 12.21
C ASN A 429 30.86 -16.45 12.91
N GLY A 430 31.38 -16.81 14.09
CA GLY A 430 32.61 -16.25 14.64
C GLY A 430 32.51 -14.84 15.22
N SER A 431 32.56 -14.78 16.54
CA SER A 431 33.15 -13.66 17.27
C SER A 431 34.49 -13.24 16.64
N VAL A 432 34.47 -12.23 15.78
CA VAL A 432 35.66 -11.41 15.55
C VAL A 432 35.73 -10.47 16.76
N LEU A 433 36.46 -10.93 17.77
CA LEU A 433 37.09 -10.03 18.73
C LEU A 433 37.97 -9.07 17.92
N ILE A 434 37.47 -7.86 17.68
CA ILE A 434 38.33 -6.71 17.39
C ILE A 434 39.05 -6.45 18.71
N GLN A 435 40.28 -6.93 18.83
CA GLN A 435 41.12 -6.64 20.00
C GLN A 435 41.41 -5.13 20.06
N PRO A 436 41.15 -4.47 21.21
CA PRO A 436 41.98 -3.36 21.65
C PRO A 436 43.28 -3.94 22.23
N ILE A 437 44.42 -3.36 21.84
CA ILE A 437 45.74 -3.73 22.34
C ILE A 437 45.87 -3.33 23.83
N ASN A 438 46.31 -4.31 24.63
CA ASN A 438 46.96 -4.29 25.96
C ASN A 438 46.20 -3.77 27.20
N ASN A 439 45.90 -4.68 28.14
CA ASN A 439 46.70 -4.81 29.38
C ASN A 439 46.38 -6.09 30.19
N SER A 440 47.44 -6.88 30.42
CA SER A 440 47.81 -7.65 31.63
C SER A 440 46.85 -8.61 32.37
N LEU A 441 47.39 -9.82 32.58
CA LEU A 441 47.26 -10.75 33.73
C LEU A 441 46.24 -11.93 33.70
N THR A 442 46.86 -13.10 33.47
CA THR A 442 46.76 -14.39 34.20
C THR A 442 45.52 -15.30 34.12
N LYS A 443 45.71 -16.38 33.33
CA LYS A 443 45.51 -17.83 33.60
C LYS A 443 44.47 -18.31 34.63
N THR A 444 43.57 -19.19 34.19
CA THR A 444 43.28 -20.60 34.64
C THR A 444 42.04 -21.09 33.85
N ASN A 445 42.02 -22.14 33.01
CA ASN A 445 42.17 -23.61 33.15
C ASN A 445 40.82 -24.40 33.04
N ILE A 446 40.64 -25.11 31.91
CA ILE A 446 40.06 -26.49 31.70
C ILE A 446 38.48 -26.62 31.74
N PRO A 447 37.79 -27.58 31.04
CA PRO A 447 37.61 -27.80 29.59
C PRO A 447 36.16 -28.21 29.14
N GLU A 448 36.06 -28.52 27.84
CA GLU A 448 35.03 -29.11 26.96
C GLU A 448 34.09 -30.23 27.44
N GLU A 449 32.90 -30.33 26.77
CA GLU A 449 32.36 -31.55 26.09
C GLU A 449 31.18 -31.13 25.16
N ILE A 450 31.30 -31.17 23.81
CA ILE A 450 30.97 -32.24 22.81
C ILE A 450 29.46 -32.61 22.83
N ILE A 451 28.67 -32.44 21.75
CA ILE A 451 28.43 -33.45 20.69
C ILE A 451 28.00 -32.79 19.35
N ASN A 452 28.67 -33.23 18.28
CA ASN A 452 28.32 -33.11 16.85
C ASN A 452 27.10 -33.98 16.49
N GLU A 453 26.28 -33.57 15.52
CA GLU A 453 25.96 -34.43 14.36
C GLU A 453 25.19 -33.69 13.25
N THR A 454 25.56 -33.99 12.01
CA THR A 454 25.03 -33.49 10.72
C THR A 454 24.24 -34.60 9.99
N SER A 455 23.08 -34.31 9.37
CA SER A 455 22.72 -34.65 7.95
C SER A 455 21.19 -34.68 7.60
N SER A 456 20.89 -34.19 6.38
CA SER A 456 19.72 -34.34 5.45
C SER A 456 18.32 -34.82 5.89
N LEU A 457 17.26 -34.11 5.47
CA LEU A 457 15.85 -34.53 5.57
C LEU A 457 15.38 -35.25 4.29
N ALA A 458 15.48 -36.58 4.29
CA ALA A 458 14.72 -37.48 3.41
C ALA A 458 13.29 -37.67 3.97
N PHE A 459 12.28 -37.85 3.09
CA PHE A 459 10.93 -38.22 3.52
C PHE A 459 11.00 -39.48 4.40
N LYS A 460 10.44 -39.41 5.61
CA LYS A 460 10.40 -40.54 6.56
C LYS A 460 8.95 -40.96 6.79
N CYS A 461 8.70 -42.26 6.73
CA CYS A 461 7.38 -42.82 6.96
C CYS A 461 6.86 -42.45 8.36
N PRO A 462 5.73 -41.74 8.46
CA PRO A 462 5.11 -41.45 9.75
C PRO A 462 4.51 -42.70 10.42
N GLY A 463 4.33 -43.78 9.68
CA GLY A 463 3.82 -45.08 10.11
C GLY A 463 3.59 -45.97 8.88
N ASN A 464 3.06 -47.18 9.07
CA ASN A 464 2.60 -47.99 7.94
C ASN A 464 1.32 -47.38 7.38
N GLY A 465 1.24 -47.17 6.06
CA GLY A 465 0.08 -46.56 5.42
C GLY A 465 0.44 -45.67 4.24
N ILE A 466 -0.55 -44.95 3.72
CA ILE A 466 -0.41 -44.12 2.53
C ILE A 466 -0.45 -42.63 2.91
N PHE A 467 0.54 -41.88 2.46
CA PHE A 467 0.78 -40.48 2.84
C PHE A 467 0.90 -39.60 1.61
N PRO A 468 0.31 -38.38 1.61
CA PRO A 468 0.34 -37.52 0.44
C PRO A 468 1.75 -37.01 0.15
N ASP A 469 2.08 -36.85 -1.13
CA ASP A 469 3.20 -36.00 -1.52
C ASP A 469 2.73 -34.54 -1.48
N LEU A 470 3.35 -33.74 -0.60
CA LEU A 470 2.92 -32.37 -0.31
C LEU A 470 3.24 -31.39 -1.43
N TYR A 471 4.01 -31.81 -2.43
CA TYR A 471 4.48 -30.95 -3.53
C TYR A 471 3.99 -31.41 -4.89
N ASP A 472 3.35 -32.57 -4.96
CA ASP A 472 2.92 -33.17 -6.22
C ASP A 472 1.71 -34.08 -5.98
N CYS A 473 0.52 -33.52 -6.21
CA CYS A 473 -0.74 -34.23 -6.01
C CYS A 473 -0.93 -35.40 -6.99
N ALA A 474 -0.09 -35.58 -8.01
CA ALA A 474 -0.12 -36.78 -8.85
C ALA A 474 0.62 -37.96 -8.21
N HIS A 475 1.26 -37.78 -7.05
CA HIS A 475 2.03 -38.80 -6.36
C HIS A 475 1.70 -38.88 -4.87
N PHE A 476 1.99 -40.02 -4.26
CA PHE A 476 1.86 -40.26 -2.83
C PHE A 476 2.95 -41.22 -2.35
N TYR A 477 3.21 -41.28 -1.05
CA TYR A 477 4.15 -42.21 -0.45
C TYR A 477 3.40 -43.38 0.20
N SER A 478 3.67 -44.60 -0.26
CA SER A 478 3.26 -45.82 0.42
C SER A 478 4.36 -46.26 1.39
N CYS A 479 4.00 -46.41 2.65
CA CYS A 479 4.92 -46.70 3.74
C CYS A 479 4.63 -48.05 4.37
N ALA A 480 5.65 -48.89 4.50
CA ALA A 480 5.58 -50.17 5.21
C ALA A 480 6.91 -50.46 5.92
N ASN A 481 6.82 -50.78 7.21
CA ASN A 481 7.94 -51.08 8.11
C ASN A 481 9.08 -50.06 8.05
N GLY A 482 8.73 -48.77 8.00
CA GLY A 482 9.69 -47.66 7.98
C GLY A 482 10.29 -47.35 6.60
N MET A 483 9.98 -48.13 5.56
CA MET A 483 10.37 -47.87 4.17
C MET A 483 9.25 -47.17 3.41
N HIS A 484 9.58 -46.15 2.60
CA HIS A 484 8.64 -45.42 1.75
C HIS A 484 8.90 -45.68 0.26
N PHE A 485 7.82 -45.75 -0.50
CA PHE A 485 7.84 -45.77 -1.95
C PHE A 485 6.98 -44.62 -2.46
N ARG A 486 7.55 -43.74 -3.29
CA ARG A 486 6.79 -42.70 -3.98
C ARG A 486 6.06 -43.35 -5.16
N VAL A 487 4.74 -43.34 -5.14
CA VAL A 487 3.84 -44.01 -6.08
C VAL A 487 3.03 -42.95 -6.81
N ALA A 488 2.98 -43.04 -8.14
CA ALA A 488 2.15 -42.17 -8.96
C ALA A 488 0.68 -42.63 -8.96
N CYS A 489 -0.24 -41.69 -8.98
CA CYS A 489 -1.64 -41.94 -9.28
C CYS A 489 -1.83 -42.27 -10.77
N ALA A 490 -2.87 -43.05 -11.08
CA ALA A 490 -3.19 -43.38 -12.47
C ALA A 490 -3.53 -42.11 -13.28
N ALA A 491 -3.21 -42.09 -14.57
CA ALA A 491 -3.41 -40.92 -15.42
C ALA A 491 -4.86 -40.40 -15.37
N GLY A 492 -5.03 -39.11 -15.07
CA GLY A 492 -6.35 -38.46 -14.88
C GLY A 492 -6.87 -38.46 -13.44
N THR A 493 -6.10 -38.99 -12.48
CA THR A 493 -6.42 -39.00 -11.04
C THR A 493 -5.33 -38.29 -10.23
N LEU A 494 -5.70 -37.69 -9.10
CA LEU A 494 -4.79 -37.05 -8.15
C LEU A 494 -5.00 -37.68 -6.76
N PHE A 495 -3.99 -37.64 -5.90
CA PHE A 495 -4.05 -38.23 -4.58
C PHE A 495 -4.89 -37.36 -3.64
N ASP A 496 -6.04 -37.90 -3.25
CA ASP A 496 -6.93 -37.28 -2.29
C ASP A 496 -6.38 -37.48 -0.88
N ARG A 497 -5.85 -36.42 -0.30
CA ARG A 497 -5.18 -36.45 1.01
C ARG A 497 -6.11 -36.82 2.17
N PHE A 498 -7.43 -36.68 1.99
CA PHE A 498 -8.45 -36.97 3.00
C PHE A 498 -8.90 -38.43 2.91
N LEU A 499 -9.18 -38.91 1.70
CA LEU A 499 -9.60 -40.30 1.48
C LEU A 499 -8.42 -41.29 1.40
N LYS A 500 -7.18 -40.80 1.30
CA LYS A 500 -5.94 -41.58 1.15
C LYS A 500 -5.94 -42.50 -0.08
N ILE A 501 -6.58 -42.08 -1.17
CA ILE A 501 -6.66 -42.80 -2.44
C ILE A 501 -6.39 -41.86 -3.62
N CYS A 502 -6.05 -42.40 -4.78
CA CYS A 502 -6.05 -41.63 -6.03
C CYS A 502 -7.47 -41.49 -6.55
N ASN A 503 -7.99 -40.27 -6.56
CA ASN A 503 -9.36 -39.95 -6.94
C ASN A 503 -9.38 -39.10 -8.22
N HIS A 504 -10.49 -39.10 -8.96
CA HIS A 504 -10.60 -38.33 -10.19
C HIS A 504 -10.37 -36.84 -9.92
N ALA A 505 -9.52 -36.18 -10.71
CA ALA A 505 -9.14 -34.79 -10.48
C ALA A 505 -10.37 -33.87 -10.33
N ALA A 506 -11.43 -34.12 -11.11
CA ALA A 506 -12.70 -33.39 -11.03
C ALA A 506 -13.39 -33.47 -9.64
N LEU A 507 -13.30 -34.61 -8.94
CA LEU A 507 -13.89 -34.80 -7.60
C LEU A 507 -13.06 -34.11 -6.50
N ILE A 508 -11.74 -33.98 -6.71
CA ILE A 508 -10.85 -33.22 -5.82
C ILE A 508 -11.14 -31.71 -5.94
N PHE A 509 -11.47 -31.21 -7.13
CA PHE A 509 -11.94 -29.83 -7.33
C PHE A 509 -13.37 -29.58 -6.83
N LEU A 510 -14.24 -30.59 -6.78
CA LEU A 510 -15.61 -30.49 -6.24
C LEU A 510 -15.65 -30.29 -4.72
N THR A 511 -14.63 -30.72 -3.96
CA THR A 511 -14.52 -30.41 -2.53
C THR A 511 -14.17 -28.94 -2.24
N ALA A 512 -13.55 -28.25 -3.19
CA ALA A 512 -13.38 -26.78 -3.14
C ALA A 512 -14.63 -26.02 -3.63
N PHE A 513 -15.50 -26.67 -4.40
CA PHE A 513 -16.69 -26.08 -5.02
C PHE A 513 -17.95 -26.18 -4.16
N LEU A 514 -18.02 -27.13 -3.21
CA LEU A 514 -19.15 -27.28 -2.30
C LEU A 514 -19.21 -26.23 -1.17
N LEU A 515 -18.20 -25.35 -1.07
CA LEU A 515 -18.21 -24.18 -0.18
C LEU A 515 -18.76 -22.90 -0.84
N SER A 516 -19.13 -22.92 -2.13
CA SER A 516 -19.51 -21.70 -2.86
C SER A 516 -20.86 -21.75 -3.59
N THR A 517 -21.75 -22.71 -3.32
CA THR A 517 -23.08 -22.70 -3.97
C THR A 517 -24.22 -23.08 -3.03
N VAL A 518 -24.68 -22.11 -2.23
CA VAL A 518 -26.12 -21.86 -2.00
C VAL A 518 -26.30 -20.34 -1.90
N ILE A 519 -27.27 -19.80 -2.65
CA ILE A 519 -27.69 -18.39 -2.81
C ILE A 519 -26.85 -17.57 -3.83
N PRO A 520 -27.40 -17.25 -5.02
CA PRO A 520 -26.83 -16.24 -5.91
C PRO A 520 -27.06 -14.86 -5.28
N GLY A 521 -26.00 -14.22 -4.79
CA GLY A 521 -26.08 -12.86 -4.24
C GLY A 521 -25.08 -12.46 -3.14
N TYR A 522 -24.06 -13.27 -2.81
CA TYR A 522 -23.07 -12.88 -1.79
C TYR A 522 -21.68 -12.65 -2.40
N GLN A 523 -21.27 -11.38 -2.54
CA GLN A 523 -19.85 -11.03 -2.62
C GLN A 523 -19.17 -11.52 -1.32
N ALA A 524 -17.98 -12.12 -1.43
CA ALA A 524 -17.21 -12.50 -0.25
C ALA A 524 -16.89 -11.23 0.57
N LYS A 525 -17.51 -11.10 1.76
CA LYS A 525 -17.22 -10.02 2.70
C LYS A 525 -15.74 -10.05 3.08
N LYS A 526 -15.08 -8.89 3.00
CA LYS A 526 -13.65 -8.72 3.28
C LYS A 526 -13.33 -8.67 4.78
N TYR A 527 -14.29 -8.27 5.62
CA TYR A 527 -14.14 -8.12 7.08
C TYR A 527 -15.30 -8.79 7.84
N ILE A 528 -15.01 -9.41 8.97
CA ILE A 528 -16.00 -10.06 9.85
C ILE A 528 -16.57 -9.04 10.85
N ARG A 529 -17.90 -8.99 10.98
CA ARG A 529 -18.63 -8.17 11.96
C ARG A 529 -19.26 -9.06 13.04
N GLY A 530 -18.70 -9.05 14.25
CA GLY A 530 -19.15 -9.89 15.36
C GLY A 530 -19.98 -9.14 16.41
N CYS A 531 -20.98 -9.81 17.00
CA CYS A 531 -21.81 -9.20 18.03
C CYS A 531 -22.09 -10.13 19.20
N TYR A 532 -21.93 -9.66 20.43
CA TYR A 532 -22.30 -10.44 21.61
C TYR A 532 -23.71 -10.09 22.09
N PHE A 533 -24.53 -11.10 22.30
CA PHE A 533 -25.87 -11.05 22.85
C PHE A 533 -25.87 -11.51 24.31
N THR A 534 -26.36 -10.67 25.21
CA THR A 534 -26.50 -11.04 26.62
C THR A 534 -27.93 -11.46 26.94
N ASN A 535 -28.10 -12.67 27.47
CA ASN A 535 -29.42 -13.17 27.82
C ASN A 535 -29.98 -12.52 29.10
N TRP A 536 -29.12 -12.01 29.99
CA TRP A 536 -29.53 -11.39 31.25
C TRP A 536 -30.04 -9.94 31.07
N ALA A 537 -29.79 -9.31 29.92
CA ALA A 537 -30.26 -7.95 29.68
C ALA A 537 -31.80 -7.83 29.67
N GLN A 538 -32.53 -8.95 29.48
CA GLN A 538 -33.99 -9.01 29.66
C GLN A 538 -34.46 -8.67 31.09
N TYR A 539 -33.57 -8.81 32.08
CA TYR A 539 -33.86 -8.54 33.50
C TYR A 539 -33.55 -7.10 33.94
N ARG A 540 -33.06 -6.25 33.03
CA ARG A 540 -32.85 -4.83 33.33
C ARG A 540 -34.18 -4.12 33.60
N PRO A 541 -34.16 -2.98 34.31
CA PRO A 541 -35.38 -2.21 34.54
C PRO A 541 -35.81 -1.43 33.28
N GLY A 542 -37.12 -1.22 33.12
CA GLY A 542 -37.68 -0.28 32.15
C GLY A 542 -37.18 -0.48 30.71
N GLU A 543 -36.78 0.62 30.09
CA GLU A 543 -36.33 0.70 28.69
C GLU A 543 -34.95 0.05 28.46
N GLY A 544 -34.21 -0.30 29.51
CA GLY A 544 -32.94 -1.03 29.39
C GLY A 544 -33.11 -2.53 29.13
N LYS A 545 -34.35 -3.05 29.11
CA LYS A 545 -34.64 -4.45 28.80
C LYS A 545 -34.33 -4.76 27.34
N TYR A 546 -33.55 -5.82 27.14
CA TYR A 546 -33.15 -6.29 25.81
C TYR A 546 -33.60 -7.72 25.57
N PHE A 547 -34.25 -7.94 24.44
CA PHE A 547 -34.78 -9.20 23.98
C PHE A 547 -34.27 -9.52 22.57
N PRO A 548 -34.35 -10.78 22.12
CA PRO A 548 -33.90 -11.15 20.79
C PRO A 548 -34.59 -10.38 19.65
N GLU A 549 -35.84 -9.94 19.84
CA GLU A 549 -36.59 -9.13 18.87
C GLU A 549 -36.02 -7.72 18.71
N ASN A 550 -35.20 -7.25 19.66
CA ASN A 550 -34.52 -5.99 19.51
C ASN A 550 -33.34 -6.09 18.53
N PHE A 551 -32.81 -7.28 18.26
CA PHE A 551 -31.63 -7.44 17.41
C PHE A 551 -31.92 -7.08 15.95
N GLU A 552 -30.96 -6.45 15.27
CA GLU A 552 -31.01 -6.15 13.84
C GLU A 552 -30.00 -7.04 13.07
N PRO A 553 -30.45 -8.17 12.50
CA PRO A 553 -29.62 -9.21 11.87
C PRO A 553 -28.56 -8.73 10.88
N HIS A 554 -28.85 -7.68 10.11
CA HIS A 554 -27.99 -7.21 9.05
C HIS A 554 -26.71 -6.53 9.55
N LEU A 555 -26.68 -6.11 10.83
CA LEU A 555 -25.56 -5.38 11.44
C LEU A 555 -24.36 -6.29 11.79
N CYS A 556 -24.57 -7.61 11.86
CA CYS A 556 -23.56 -8.57 12.30
C CYS A 556 -23.52 -9.78 11.36
N ASP A 557 -22.33 -10.32 11.11
CA ASP A 557 -22.13 -11.56 10.36
C ASP A 557 -22.28 -12.80 11.26
N TYR A 558 -21.98 -12.65 12.56
CA TYR A 558 -22.24 -13.67 13.57
C TYR A 558 -22.61 -13.04 14.93
N PHE A 559 -23.30 -13.81 15.79
CA PHE A 559 -23.48 -13.43 17.18
C PHE A 559 -23.22 -14.56 18.19
N ARG A 560 -22.93 -14.18 19.44
CA ARG A 560 -22.68 -15.10 20.56
C ARG A 560 -23.70 -14.89 21.67
N ASN A 561 -24.32 -15.95 22.20
CA ASN A 561 -25.30 -15.87 23.29
C ASN A 561 -24.72 -16.44 24.61
N ASN A 562 -24.98 -15.80 25.74
CA ASN A 562 -24.35 -16.12 27.03
C ASN A 562 -25.08 -17.16 27.92
N GLN A 563 -26.31 -17.63 27.65
CA GLN A 563 -26.84 -18.86 28.28
C GLN A 563 -27.91 -19.59 27.45
N LEU A 564 -28.05 -20.91 27.74
CA LEU A 564 -29.19 -21.76 27.40
C LEU A 564 -30.52 -21.13 27.83
N LEU A 565 -31.31 -20.66 26.87
CA LEU A 565 -32.78 -20.70 26.93
C LEU A 565 -33.35 -20.48 25.52
N GLU A 566 -34.47 -21.14 25.29
CA GLU A 566 -35.13 -21.44 24.02
C GLU A 566 -35.51 -20.24 23.15
N ILE A 567 -35.55 -20.53 21.84
CA ILE A 567 -36.15 -19.79 20.71
C ILE A 567 -35.30 -18.65 20.14
N LEU A 568 -34.66 -18.94 19.00
CA LEU A 568 -34.76 -18.14 17.76
C LEU A 568 -34.29 -19.01 16.58
N ASN A 569 -35.13 -19.12 15.55
CA ASN A 569 -34.81 -19.85 14.32
C ASN A 569 -33.84 -19.06 13.45
N GLY A 570 -32.75 -19.71 13.02
CA GLY A 570 -32.09 -19.43 11.74
C GLY A 570 -30.99 -18.38 11.71
N MET A 571 -30.18 -18.23 12.76
CA MET A 571 -28.97 -17.39 12.68
C MET A 571 -27.82 -17.91 13.55
N MET A 572 -26.60 -17.82 12.99
CA MET A 572 -25.28 -18.09 13.60
C MET A 572 -25.22 -17.76 15.08
N SER A 573 -25.34 -18.79 15.90
CA SER A 573 -25.22 -18.67 17.34
C SER A 573 -23.97 -19.45 17.80
N ALA A 574 -23.28 -18.95 18.82
CA ALA A 574 -22.12 -19.59 19.46
C ALA A 574 -22.42 -19.85 20.95
N ILE A 575 -22.08 -21.06 21.43
CA ILE A 575 -22.44 -21.57 22.77
C ILE A 575 -21.42 -21.16 23.83
N PHE A 576 -21.90 -20.61 24.94
CA PHE A 576 -21.12 -20.43 26.16
C PHE A 576 -21.19 -21.65 27.09
N ILE A 577 -20.04 -22.07 27.66
CA ILE A 577 -19.98 -23.05 28.77
C ILE A 577 -19.24 -22.43 29.95
N GLN A 578 -19.89 -22.49 31.11
CA GLN A 578 -19.54 -21.76 32.33
C GLN A 578 -18.09 -21.98 32.83
N PHE A 579 -17.45 -20.85 33.14
CA PHE A 579 -16.04 -20.54 33.46
C PHE A 579 -15.20 -21.52 34.29
N ARG A 580 -15.78 -22.49 35.01
CA ARG A 580 -15.03 -23.30 36.00
C ARG A 580 -14.68 -24.71 35.55
N LYS A 581 -15.12 -25.14 34.37
CA LYS A 581 -14.96 -26.53 33.93
C LYS A 581 -13.98 -26.74 32.79
N PHE A 582 -13.45 -25.70 32.14
CA PHE A 582 -12.52 -25.88 31.01
C PHE A 582 -11.26 -26.68 31.37
N LYS A 583 -10.72 -26.53 32.59
CA LYS A 583 -9.61 -27.37 33.08
C LYS A 583 -9.98 -28.85 33.15
N LEU A 584 -11.19 -29.17 33.60
CA LEU A 584 -11.70 -30.55 33.66
C LEU A 584 -11.98 -31.08 32.25
N ILE A 585 -12.71 -30.31 31.45
CA ILE A 585 -13.10 -30.64 30.06
C ILE A 585 -11.86 -30.94 29.22
N SER A 586 -10.84 -30.08 29.32
CA SER A 586 -9.62 -30.20 28.54
C SER A 586 -8.60 -31.17 29.17
N GLY A 587 -8.84 -31.70 30.37
CA GLY A 587 -7.86 -32.43 31.18
C GLY A 587 -7.61 -33.89 30.78
N SER A 588 -8.48 -34.53 30.00
CA SER A 588 -8.30 -35.91 29.52
C SER A 588 -8.90 -36.11 28.12
N ASP A 589 -8.45 -37.15 27.40
CA ASP A 589 -8.99 -37.48 26.07
C ASP A 589 -10.50 -37.80 26.13
N GLU A 590 -10.91 -38.54 27.15
CA GLU A 590 -12.32 -38.90 27.35
C GLU A 590 -13.17 -37.64 27.56
N ASN A 591 -12.74 -36.73 28.43
CA ASN A 591 -13.48 -35.49 28.70
C ASN A 591 -13.57 -34.59 27.46
N ARG A 592 -12.49 -34.49 26.68
CA ARG A 592 -12.47 -33.74 25.42
C ARG A 592 -13.49 -34.33 24.44
N LYS A 593 -13.50 -35.65 24.28
CA LYS A 593 -14.42 -36.35 23.38
C LYS A 593 -15.88 -36.18 23.83
N THR A 594 -16.19 -36.45 25.09
CA THR A 594 -17.54 -36.27 25.65
C THR A 594 -18.03 -34.84 25.46
N PHE A 595 -17.16 -33.85 25.70
CA PHE A 595 -17.49 -32.45 25.49
C PHE A 595 -17.74 -32.12 24.02
N SER A 596 -16.90 -32.60 23.10
CA SER A 596 -17.09 -32.36 21.66
C SER A 596 -18.38 -32.97 21.14
N GLU A 597 -18.75 -34.18 21.56
CA GLU A 597 -20.03 -34.82 21.22
C GLU A 597 -21.22 -34.04 21.78
N SER A 598 -21.11 -33.57 23.04
CA SER A 598 -22.11 -32.71 23.65
C SER A 598 -22.24 -31.36 22.92
N ALA A 599 -21.14 -30.75 22.51
CA ALA A 599 -21.12 -29.48 21.80
C ALA A 599 -21.78 -29.60 20.42
N ILE A 600 -21.49 -30.68 19.68
CA ILE A 600 -22.17 -30.98 18.41
C ILE A 600 -23.67 -31.14 18.64
N LYS A 601 -24.06 -32.00 19.60
CA LYS A 601 -25.48 -32.24 19.89
C LYS A 601 -26.20 -30.95 20.22
N PHE A 602 -25.57 -30.09 21.02
CA PHE A 602 -26.12 -28.79 21.36
C PHE A 602 -26.24 -27.90 20.13
N CYS A 603 -25.15 -27.72 19.38
CA CYS A 603 -25.15 -26.81 18.23
C CYS A 603 -26.24 -27.22 17.24
N ARG A 604 -26.35 -28.51 16.95
CA ARG A 604 -27.35 -29.03 16.01
C ARG A 604 -28.76 -29.00 16.55
N LEU A 605 -28.97 -29.17 17.85
CA LEU A 605 -30.30 -29.13 18.47
C LEU A 605 -30.92 -27.73 18.39
N TYR A 606 -30.09 -26.69 18.53
CA TYR A 606 -30.54 -25.30 18.57
C TYR A 606 -30.14 -24.48 17.33
N ASP A 607 -29.68 -25.16 16.26
CA ASP A 607 -29.32 -24.54 14.98
C ASP A 607 -28.20 -23.47 15.06
N PHE A 608 -27.21 -23.73 15.90
CA PHE A 608 -25.97 -22.96 15.99
C PHE A 608 -25.01 -23.40 14.88
N ASP A 609 -24.31 -22.43 14.28
CA ASP A 609 -23.34 -22.63 13.21
C ASP A 609 -21.91 -22.86 13.72
N GLY A 610 -21.67 -22.74 15.03
CA GLY A 610 -20.34 -22.91 15.60
C GLY A 610 -20.26 -22.88 17.12
N LEU A 611 -19.05 -23.06 17.60
CA LEU A 611 -18.67 -22.98 19.01
C LEU A 611 -17.56 -21.94 19.19
N ASP A 612 -17.81 -20.95 20.05
CA ASP A 612 -16.79 -20.01 20.52
C ASP A 612 -16.29 -20.44 21.90
N ILE A 613 -14.99 -20.64 22.06
CA ILE A 613 -14.38 -20.98 23.34
C ILE A 613 -13.98 -19.70 24.07
N ASP A 614 -14.64 -19.44 25.20
CA ASP A 614 -14.27 -18.34 26.08
C ASP A 614 -13.75 -18.84 27.42
N TRP A 615 -12.47 -19.24 27.40
CA TRP A 615 -11.78 -19.64 28.61
C TRP A 615 -11.04 -18.43 29.17
N GLU A 616 -11.53 -17.91 30.30
CA GLU A 616 -10.97 -16.76 31.02
C GLU A 616 -10.31 -17.12 32.36
N TYR A 617 -9.04 -17.48 32.44
CA TYR A 617 -8.10 -17.68 31.34
C TYR A 617 -7.31 -18.97 31.54
N PRO A 618 -6.82 -19.62 30.48
CA PRO A 618 -5.79 -20.64 30.61
C PRO A 618 -4.55 -19.96 31.20
N ASP A 619 -4.13 -20.38 32.39
CA ASP A 619 -3.14 -19.67 33.20
C ASP A 619 -1.95 -20.56 33.61
N THR A 620 -1.86 -21.76 33.04
CA THR A 620 -0.72 -22.67 33.20
C THR A 620 -0.25 -23.25 31.87
N LEU A 621 1.00 -23.72 31.81
CA LEU A 621 1.53 -24.42 30.64
C LEU A 621 0.74 -25.70 30.30
N THR A 622 0.15 -26.34 31.32
CA THR A 622 -0.75 -27.48 31.16
C THR A 622 -2.04 -27.06 30.48
N ASP A 623 -2.65 -25.95 30.93
CA ASP A 623 -3.86 -25.40 30.34
C ASP A 623 -3.65 -25.00 28.88
N LYS A 624 -2.49 -24.38 28.56
CA LYS A 624 -2.07 -24.08 27.20
C LYS A 624 -2.06 -25.30 26.28
N LYS A 625 -1.42 -26.40 26.72
CA LYS A 625 -1.39 -27.66 25.94
C LYS A 625 -2.78 -28.26 25.81
N ASN A 626 -3.56 -28.24 26.89
CA ASN A 626 -4.89 -28.82 26.94
C ASN A 626 -5.89 -28.06 26.05
N LEU A 627 -5.76 -26.74 25.92
CA LEU A 627 -6.57 -25.93 24.99
C LEU A 627 -6.30 -26.31 23.53
N VAL A 628 -5.03 -26.55 23.15
CA VAL A 628 -4.67 -27.05 21.81
C VAL A 628 -5.28 -28.43 21.57
N LEU A 629 -5.16 -29.34 22.54
CA LEU A 629 -5.74 -30.69 22.43
C LEU A 629 -7.26 -30.64 22.31
N LEU A 630 -7.93 -29.85 23.14
CA LEU A 630 -9.38 -29.65 23.08
C LEU A 630 -9.80 -29.10 21.72
N SER A 631 -9.13 -28.05 21.24
CA SER A 631 -9.43 -27.43 19.94
C SER A 631 -9.23 -28.40 18.77
N ARG A 632 -8.21 -29.27 18.84
CA ARG A 632 -7.96 -30.31 17.84
C ARG A 632 -9.07 -31.36 17.82
N VAL A 633 -9.51 -31.83 18.99
CA VAL A 633 -10.60 -32.82 19.09
C VAL A 633 -11.92 -32.21 18.63
N LEU A 634 -12.21 -30.95 18.99
CA LEU A 634 -13.41 -30.24 18.53
C LEU A 634 -13.42 -30.11 17.00
N LEU A 635 -12.34 -29.60 16.40
CA LEU A 635 -12.27 -29.46 14.95
C LEU A 635 -12.44 -30.80 14.24
N GLN A 636 -11.76 -31.84 14.73
CA GLN A 636 -11.90 -33.20 14.19
C GLN A 636 -13.36 -33.68 14.26
N LYS A 637 -14.00 -33.54 15.42
CA LYS A 637 -15.38 -34.01 15.64
C LYS A 637 -16.40 -33.22 14.83
N PHE A 638 -16.21 -31.90 14.69
CA PHE A 638 -17.05 -31.06 13.85
C PHE A 638 -16.92 -31.44 12.36
N THR A 639 -15.71 -31.76 11.90
CA THR A 639 -15.48 -32.28 10.54
C THR A 639 -16.13 -33.65 10.36
N GLU A 640 -15.93 -34.60 11.29
CA GLU A 640 -16.54 -35.93 11.23
C GLU A 640 -18.07 -35.85 11.16
N GLU A 641 -18.69 -35.03 12.01
CA GLU A 641 -20.15 -34.86 12.00
C GLU A 641 -20.65 -34.21 10.71
N SER A 642 -19.95 -33.18 10.19
CA SER A 642 -20.35 -32.53 8.93
C SER A 642 -20.38 -33.50 7.74
N ILE A 643 -19.43 -34.45 7.70
CA ILE A 643 -19.37 -35.49 6.67
C ILE A 643 -20.52 -36.49 6.86
N GLN A 644 -20.83 -36.86 8.11
CA GLN A 644 -21.87 -37.84 8.43
C GLN A 644 -23.29 -37.31 8.22
N SER A 645 -23.54 -36.06 8.60
CA SER A 645 -24.88 -35.45 8.54
C SER A 645 -25.15 -34.72 7.23
N GLY A 646 -24.11 -34.44 6.43
CA GLY A 646 -24.21 -33.62 5.22
C GLY A 646 -24.45 -32.13 5.49
N LYS A 647 -24.36 -31.69 6.76
CA LYS A 647 -24.50 -30.28 7.16
C LYS A 647 -23.16 -29.54 7.07
N PRO A 648 -23.14 -28.20 6.91
CA PRO A 648 -21.91 -27.41 6.98
C PRO A 648 -21.12 -27.66 8.27
N ARG A 649 -19.78 -27.67 8.21
CA ARG A 649 -18.92 -27.82 9.41
C ARG A 649 -19.17 -26.67 10.38
N LEU A 650 -19.37 -27.01 11.65
CA LEU A 650 -19.44 -26.04 12.73
C LEU A 650 -18.13 -25.22 12.82
N LEU A 651 -18.26 -23.90 12.95
CA LEU A 651 -17.14 -22.99 13.18
C LEU A 651 -16.54 -23.20 14.58
N LEU A 652 -15.24 -22.97 14.70
CA LEU A 652 -14.50 -23.03 15.96
C LEU A 652 -13.72 -21.73 16.17
N THR A 653 -14.19 -20.90 17.09
CA THR A 653 -13.57 -19.60 17.40
C THR A 653 -13.20 -19.54 18.88
N SER A 654 -12.49 -18.49 19.30
CA SER A 654 -12.21 -18.28 20.72
C SER A 654 -12.07 -16.81 21.06
N ALA A 655 -12.64 -16.40 22.19
CA ALA A 655 -12.35 -15.12 22.83
C ALA A 655 -11.04 -15.19 23.62
N VAL A 656 -10.18 -14.19 23.45
CA VAL A 656 -8.83 -14.17 24.02
C VAL A 656 -8.49 -12.85 24.68
N THR A 657 -7.62 -12.89 25.69
CA THR A 657 -7.22 -11.73 26.48
C THR A 657 -6.33 -10.75 25.71
N ALA A 658 -6.49 -9.45 25.92
CA ALA A 658 -5.51 -8.45 25.48
C ALA A 658 -4.25 -8.37 26.37
N ASN A 659 -4.21 -9.08 27.49
CA ASN A 659 -3.04 -9.07 28.38
C ASN A 659 -1.92 -9.96 27.85
N HIS A 660 -0.80 -9.35 27.48
CA HIS A 660 0.35 -10.05 26.88
C HIS A 660 0.89 -11.21 27.73
N VAL A 661 0.93 -11.04 29.06
CA VAL A 661 1.48 -12.06 29.97
C VAL A 661 0.54 -13.24 30.06
N LYS A 662 -0.77 -12.99 30.25
CA LYS A 662 -1.77 -14.07 30.22
C LYS A 662 -1.80 -14.76 28.87
N ALA A 663 -1.65 -13.99 27.79
CA ALA A 663 -1.63 -14.54 26.44
C ALA A 663 -0.45 -15.52 26.24
N ASP A 664 0.74 -15.14 26.71
CA ASP A 664 1.97 -15.93 26.60
C ASP A 664 1.94 -17.20 27.44
N ILE A 665 1.25 -17.17 28.57
CA ILE A 665 1.08 -18.34 29.43
C ILE A 665 0.02 -19.28 28.83
N GLY A 666 -1.10 -18.72 28.39
CA GLY A 666 -2.32 -19.47 28.09
C GLY A 666 -2.50 -19.99 26.68
N TYR A 667 -1.90 -19.37 25.65
CA TYR A 667 -2.20 -19.70 24.25
C TYR A 667 -0.97 -20.10 23.45
N ASP A 668 -1.01 -21.28 22.83
CA ASP A 668 -0.03 -21.70 21.82
C ASP A 668 -0.49 -21.15 20.46
N VAL A 669 -0.22 -19.86 20.24
CA VAL A 669 -0.78 -19.09 19.14
C VAL A 669 -0.53 -19.74 17.75
N PRO A 670 0.68 -20.26 17.41
CA PRO A 670 0.90 -20.92 16.13
C PRO A 670 0.07 -22.20 15.93
N GLU A 671 -0.15 -22.98 16.98
CA GLU A 671 -0.96 -24.20 16.89
C GLU A 671 -2.45 -23.86 16.82
N LEU A 672 -2.90 -22.89 17.62
CA LEU A 672 -4.30 -22.46 17.64
C LEU A 672 -4.72 -21.77 16.33
N ALA A 673 -3.81 -21.03 15.66
CA ALA A 673 -4.05 -20.43 14.36
C ALA A 673 -4.42 -21.43 13.25
N LYS A 674 -3.97 -22.69 13.38
CA LYS A 674 -4.30 -23.80 12.46
C LYS A 674 -5.65 -24.44 12.77
N LEU A 675 -6.13 -24.29 14.00
CA LEU A 675 -7.30 -24.99 14.53
C LEU A 675 -8.54 -24.10 14.54
N TRP A 676 -8.38 -22.82 14.86
CA TRP A 676 -9.48 -21.87 14.93
C TRP A 676 -9.76 -21.23 13.57
N ASP A 677 -11.03 -20.97 13.32
CA ASP A 677 -11.49 -20.19 12.19
C ASP A 677 -11.01 -18.74 12.32
N PHE A 678 -11.24 -18.12 13.48
CA PHE A 678 -10.66 -16.84 13.90
C PHE A 678 -10.69 -16.68 15.44
N MET A 679 -10.02 -15.65 15.96
CA MET A 679 -10.03 -15.27 17.38
C MET A 679 -10.68 -13.88 17.60
N ASN A 680 -11.41 -13.75 18.70
CA ASN A 680 -12.02 -12.51 19.18
C ASN A 680 -11.13 -11.91 20.26
N LEU A 681 -10.35 -10.89 19.91
CA LEU A 681 -9.45 -10.21 20.85
C LEU A 681 -10.24 -9.25 21.75
N MET A 682 -10.39 -9.57 23.03
CA MET A 682 -11.07 -8.71 24.02
C MET A 682 -10.17 -7.52 24.40
N SER A 683 -10.06 -6.54 23.51
CA SER A 683 -9.21 -5.35 23.62
C SER A 683 -9.88 -4.17 24.33
N TYR A 684 -10.62 -4.49 25.38
CA TYR A 684 -11.29 -3.59 26.32
C TYR A 684 -11.08 -4.14 27.75
N ASP A 685 -11.64 -3.48 28.77
CA ASP A 685 -11.33 -3.78 30.18
C ASP A 685 -9.84 -3.66 30.51
N LEU A 686 -9.14 -2.78 29.81
CA LEU A 686 -7.72 -2.56 29.98
C LEU A 686 -7.43 -1.76 31.25
N ARG A 687 -8.39 -0.92 31.67
CA ARG A 687 -8.38 -0.14 32.91
C ARG A 687 -9.79 -0.12 33.50
N GLY A 688 -9.89 -0.11 34.83
CA GLY A 688 -11.17 -0.07 35.52
C GLY A 688 -11.02 0.25 37.00
N ALA A 689 -12.12 0.20 37.75
CA ALA A 689 -12.18 0.59 39.16
C ALA A 689 -11.23 -0.19 40.11
N TRP A 690 -10.61 -1.28 39.62
CA TRP A 690 -9.52 -1.97 40.30
C TRP A 690 -8.22 -1.15 40.35
N ASP A 691 -8.09 -0.12 39.51
CA ASP A 691 -6.99 0.84 39.54
C ASP A 691 -7.31 2.02 40.47
N PRO A 692 -6.34 2.49 41.29
CA PRO A 692 -6.53 3.63 42.20
C PRO A 692 -6.52 4.99 41.48
N ILE A 693 -6.44 4.97 40.14
CA ILE A 693 -6.39 6.15 39.28
C ILE A 693 -7.28 5.93 38.06
N THR A 694 -7.81 7.02 37.48
CA THR A 694 -8.57 6.95 36.24
C THR A 694 -7.71 6.45 35.07
N GLY A 695 -8.33 5.81 34.08
CA GLY A 695 -7.65 5.24 32.92
C GLY A 695 -8.62 4.88 31.81
N MET A 696 -8.10 4.63 30.61
CA MET A 696 -8.93 4.34 29.44
C MET A 696 -9.37 2.88 29.40
N ASN A 697 -10.67 2.61 29.19
CA ASN A 697 -11.22 1.26 29.11
C ASN A 697 -10.66 0.46 27.92
N SER A 698 -10.64 1.09 26.74
CA SER A 698 -10.31 0.48 25.45
C SER A 698 -9.39 1.39 24.60
N PRO A 699 -8.25 1.89 25.11
CA PRO A 699 -7.39 2.81 24.37
C PRO A 699 -6.87 2.18 23.07
N LEU A 700 -6.90 2.92 21.96
CA LEU A 700 -6.31 2.47 20.69
C LEU A 700 -4.78 2.44 20.77
N PHE A 701 -4.18 3.48 21.33
CA PHE A 701 -2.74 3.62 21.58
C PHE A 701 -2.46 4.02 23.04
N SER A 702 -1.20 3.92 23.46
CA SER A 702 -0.78 4.37 24.80
C SER A 702 -0.49 5.86 24.87
N ARG A 703 -0.58 6.42 26.07
CA ARG A 703 -0.09 7.79 26.35
C ARG A 703 1.42 7.77 26.55
N SER A 704 2.06 8.86 26.15
CA SER A 704 3.45 9.17 26.48
C SER A 704 3.72 9.15 27.99
N THR A 705 2.73 9.56 28.79
CA THR A 705 2.74 9.61 30.26
C THR A 705 2.43 8.27 30.94
N ASP A 706 2.01 7.24 30.19
CA ASP A 706 1.66 5.96 30.81
C ASP A 706 2.90 5.27 31.41
N PRO A 707 2.77 4.66 32.60
CA PRO A 707 3.82 3.83 33.16
C PRO A 707 4.24 2.72 32.20
N THR A 708 5.52 2.34 32.22
CA THR A 708 6.08 1.36 31.27
C THR A 708 5.32 0.04 31.22
N HIS A 709 4.75 -0.40 32.35
CA HIS A 709 3.97 -1.63 32.44
C HIS A 709 2.56 -1.52 31.82
N VAL A 710 1.99 -0.30 31.72
CA VAL A 710 0.67 -0.01 31.13
C VAL A 710 0.76 0.38 29.66
N LYS A 711 1.95 0.76 29.17
CA LYS A 711 2.14 1.17 27.76
C LYS A 711 1.69 0.13 26.73
N LYS A 712 1.62 -1.14 27.10
CA LYS A 712 1.17 -2.24 26.23
C LYS A 712 -0.32 -2.58 26.39
N TRP A 713 -1.04 -1.91 27.29
CA TRP A 713 -2.46 -2.14 27.54
C TRP A 713 -3.28 -1.24 26.63
N ASN A 714 -3.25 -1.55 25.33
CA ASN A 714 -4.01 -0.87 24.28
C ASN A 714 -4.33 -1.85 23.14
N ILE A 715 -5.29 -1.48 22.29
CA ILE A 715 -5.79 -2.31 21.19
C ILE A 715 -4.66 -2.65 20.20
N ALA A 716 -3.86 -1.65 19.80
CA ALA A 716 -2.83 -1.84 18.78
C ALA A 716 -1.71 -2.80 19.23
N ASP A 717 -1.20 -2.63 20.46
CA ASP A 717 -0.18 -3.50 21.03
C ASP A 717 -0.71 -4.93 21.22
N ALA A 718 -1.94 -5.09 21.72
CA ALA A 718 -2.54 -6.41 21.94
C ALA A 718 -2.74 -7.18 20.62
N ALA A 719 -3.26 -6.51 19.58
CA ALA A 719 -3.45 -7.12 18.27
C ALA A 719 -2.11 -7.47 17.61
N TYR A 720 -1.12 -6.59 17.72
CA TYR A 720 0.23 -6.84 17.24
C TYR A 720 0.90 -8.02 17.98
N HIS A 721 0.66 -8.16 19.28
CA HIS A 721 1.24 -9.22 20.10
C HIS A 721 0.83 -10.62 19.65
N TYR A 722 -0.44 -10.81 19.27
CA TYR A 722 -0.94 -12.07 18.70
C TYR A 722 -0.40 -12.31 17.28
N TYR A 723 -0.36 -11.27 16.44
CA TYR A 723 0.22 -11.36 15.10
C TYR A 723 1.69 -11.83 15.16
N LYS A 724 2.51 -11.22 16.01
CA LYS A 724 3.93 -11.59 16.20
C LYS A 724 4.14 -13.00 16.74
N ARG A 725 3.10 -13.61 17.30
CA ARG A 725 3.12 -14.99 17.80
C ARG A 725 2.54 -16.00 16.81
N GLY A 726 2.20 -15.56 15.60
CA GLY A 726 1.83 -16.43 14.49
C GLY A 726 0.34 -16.53 14.22
N MET A 727 -0.51 -15.68 14.83
CA MET A 727 -1.91 -15.56 14.40
C MET A 727 -1.98 -14.68 13.13
N PRO A 728 -2.54 -15.16 12.01
CA PRO A 728 -2.75 -14.33 10.82
C PRO A 728 -3.61 -13.10 11.13
N LYS A 729 -3.29 -11.93 10.54
CA LYS A 729 -4.06 -10.69 10.81
C LYS A 729 -5.54 -10.84 10.40
N ASP A 730 -5.82 -11.58 9.34
CA ASP A 730 -7.17 -11.93 8.86
C ASP A 730 -7.96 -12.83 9.83
N LYS A 731 -7.30 -13.43 10.83
CA LYS A 731 -7.93 -14.22 11.90
C LYS A 731 -8.02 -13.50 13.24
N ILE A 732 -7.59 -12.23 13.32
CA ILE A 732 -7.65 -11.42 14.55
C ILE A 732 -8.83 -10.45 14.39
N ILE A 733 -9.90 -10.68 15.15
CA ILE A 733 -11.10 -9.85 15.16
C ILE A 733 -11.03 -8.92 16.38
N ILE A 734 -11.03 -7.61 16.14
CA ILE A 734 -10.76 -6.59 17.16
C ILE A 734 -12.02 -6.33 18.01
N GLY A 735 -11.88 -6.41 19.34
CA GLY A 735 -12.97 -6.15 20.27
C GLY A 735 -13.18 -4.67 20.54
N LEU A 736 -14.41 -4.20 20.34
CA LEU A 736 -14.88 -2.85 20.65
C LEU A 736 -15.89 -2.89 21.80
N ALA A 737 -15.81 -1.93 22.70
CA ALA A 737 -16.69 -1.85 23.87
C ALA A 737 -17.86 -0.90 23.57
N THR A 738 -19.11 -1.37 23.65
CA THR A 738 -20.29 -0.48 23.65
C THR A 738 -20.63 0.01 25.06
N TYR A 739 -19.66 -0.03 25.98
CA TYR A 739 -19.80 0.32 27.39
C TYR A 739 -18.55 1.07 27.88
N GLY A 740 -18.67 1.65 29.08
CA GLY A 740 -17.58 2.33 29.75
C GLY A 740 -17.22 1.73 31.11
N ARG A 741 -15.99 1.99 31.54
CA ARG A 741 -15.49 1.72 32.90
C ARG A 741 -15.39 3.04 33.67
N GLY A 742 -15.83 3.01 34.93
CA GLY A 742 -16.08 4.20 35.73
C GLY A 742 -15.41 4.22 37.10
N TRP A 743 -15.05 5.42 37.55
CA TRP A 743 -14.47 5.71 38.84
C TRP A 743 -15.16 6.87 39.53
N LYS A 744 -15.08 6.88 40.86
CA LYS A 744 -15.41 8.03 41.68
C LYS A 744 -14.15 8.83 42.00
N LEU A 745 -14.10 10.08 41.55
CA LEU A 745 -12.95 10.97 41.72
C LEU A 745 -12.75 11.34 43.20
N LYS A 746 -11.50 11.30 43.65
CA LYS A 746 -11.13 11.79 44.99
C LYS A 746 -11.24 13.32 45.08
N ASN A 747 -10.92 14.01 43.98
CA ASN A 747 -11.04 15.46 43.85
C ASN A 747 -11.80 15.80 42.58
N ARG A 748 -12.98 16.43 42.70
CA ARG A 748 -13.84 16.80 41.56
C ARG A 748 -13.17 17.78 40.59
N SER A 749 -12.18 18.55 41.05
CA SER A 749 -11.44 19.49 40.21
C SER A 749 -10.32 18.82 39.41
N ASP A 750 -9.88 17.62 39.80
CA ASP A 750 -8.90 16.82 39.05
C ASP A 750 -9.62 15.68 38.34
N PHE A 751 -9.99 15.94 37.09
CA PHE A 751 -10.66 15.00 36.21
C PHE A 751 -9.74 14.53 35.06
N SER A 752 -8.43 14.72 35.24
CA SER A 752 -7.43 14.26 34.28
C SER A 752 -7.41 12.74 34.20
N VAL A 753 -6.87 12.22 33.09
CA VAL A 753 -6.54 10.80 33.00
C VAL A 753 -5.35 10.54 33.91
N GLY A 754 -5.49 9.60 34.85
CA GLY A 754 -4.55 9.38 35.94
C GLY A 754 -4.92 10.10 37.24
N ALA A 755 -6.06 10.79 37.30
CA ALA A 755 -6.57 11.40 38.52
C ALA A 755 -6.83 10.35 39.61
N ALA A 756 -6.58 10.71 40.86
CA ALA A 756 -6.78 9.82 42.00
C ALA A 756 -8.27 9.55 42.25
N THR A 757 -8.59 8.30 42.59
CA THR A 757 -9.97 7.84 42.79
C THR A 757 -10.19 7.31 44.20
N ILE A 758 -11.45 7.18 44.61
CA ILE A 758 -11.86 6.56 45.89
C ILE A 758 -12.60 5.22 45.67
N GLY A 759 -12.67 4.76 44.42
CA GLY A 759 -13.30 3.49 44.05
C GLY A 759 -14.05 3.58 42.72
N ALA A 760 -14.92 2.60 42.49
CA ALA A 760 -15.82 2.55 41.35
C ALA A 760 -16.78 3.74 41.33
N SER A 761 -17.21 4.15 40.14
CA SER A 761 -18.35 5.06 40.00
C SER A 761 -19.62 4.43 40.60
N ASP A 762 -20.60 5.28 40.93
CA ASP A 762 -21.90 4.84 41.40
C ASP A 762 -22.61 4.02 40.30
N SER A 763 -23.44 3.06 40.70
CA SER A 763 -24.24 2.25 39.77
C SER A 763 -25.15 3.13 38.92
N THR A 764 -25.15 2.88 37.61
CA THR A 764 -26.08 3.53 36.69
C THR A 764 -27.50 2.93 36.76
N LYS A 765 -28.46 3.63 36.16
CA LYS A 765 -29.91 3.36 36.30
C LYS A 765 -30.31 1.96 35.84
N TYR A 766 -29.78 1.52 34.71
CA TYR A 766 -30.15 0.28 34.01
C TYR A 766 -29.12 -0.83 34.22
N VAL A 767 -27.83 -0.54 34.06
CA VAL A 767 -26.77 -1.56 34.24
C VAL A 767 -26.63 -1.97 35.70
N ARG A 768 -26.82 -1.03 36.63
CA ARG A 768 -26.84 -1.24 38.09
C ARG A 768 -25.57 -1.86 38.68
N GLU A 769 -24.47 -1.84 37.95
CA GLU A 769 -23.16 -2.32 38.41
C GLU A 769 -22.23 -1.13 38.68
N PRO A 770 -21.65 -1.00 39.88
CA PRO A 770 -20.68 0.05 40.16
C PRO A 770 -19.49 -0.02 39.20
N GLY A 771 -19.09 1.12 38.64
CA GLY A 771 -17.94 1.19 37.74
C GLY A 771 -18.21 0.76 36.29
N VAL A 772 -19.47 0.53 35.89
CA VAL A 772 -19.85 0.18 34.52
C VAL A 772 -21.02 1.06 34.06
N CYS A 773 -20.98 1.51 32.82
CA CYS A 773 -22.11 2.19 32.16
C CYS A 773 -22.28 1.68 30.73
N SER A 774 -23.51 1.58 30.21
CA SER A 774 -23.74 1.37 28.78
C SER A 774 -23.48 2.66 27.98
N TYR A 775 -23.31 2.58 26.66
CA TYR A 775 -23.20 3.77 25.80
C TYR A 775 -24.44 4.67 25.92
N TYR A 776 -25.63 4.09 25.96
CA TYR A 776 -26.86 4.88 26.11
C TYR A 776 -26.99 5.58 27.48
N GLU A 777 -26.43 5.01 28.56
CA GLU A 777 -26.37 5.69 29.85
C GLU A 777 -25.34 6.83 29.86
N VAL A 778 -24.29 6.74 29.03
CA VAL A 778 -23.40 7.88 28.78
C VAL A 778 -24.17 9.01 28.10
N CYS A 779 -25.00 8.72 27.10
CA CYS A 779 -25.87 9.72 26.47
C CYS A 779 -26.84 10.38 27.45
N GLU A 780 -27.47 9.62 28.36
CA GLU A 780 -28.31 10.17 29.43
C GLU A 780 -27.50 11.08 30.37
N MET A 781 -26.28 10.68 30.75
CA MET A 781 -25.41 11.49 31.61
C MET A 781 -24.98 12.79 30.94
N LEU A 782 -24.70 12.80 29.63
CA LEU A 782 -24.40 14.01 28.86
C LEU A 782 -25.59 14.97 28.83
N GLN A 783 -26.81 14.45 28.61
CA GLN A 783 -28.04 15.23 28.68
C GLN A 783 -28.31 15.79 30.07
N ALA A 784 -27.91 15.07 31.12
CA ALA A 784 -28.01 15.50 32.51
C ALA A 784 -26.87 16.45 32.96
N GLY A 785 -26.12 17.04 32.01
CA GLY A 785 -25.08 18.04 32.28
C GLY A 785 -23.66 17.49 32.46
N GLY A 786 -23.44 16.20 32.18
CA GLY A 786 -22.11 15.62 32.08
C GLY A 786 -21.31 16.22 30.93
N LYS A 787 -19.97 16.20 31.05
CA LYS A 787 -19.06 16.74 30.02
C LYS A 787 -18.23 15.65 29.40
N ARG A 788 -18.25 15.58 28.06
CA ARG A 788 -17.35 14.76 27.26
C ARG A 788 -15.99 15.44 27.10
N TYR A 789 -14.93 14.66 27.21
CA TYR A 789 -13.55 15.03 26.92
C TYR A 789 -12.94 14.00 25.98
N TRP A 790 -11.90 14.41 25.24
CA TRP A 790 -11.22 13.57 24.27
C TRP A 790 -9.73 13.47 24.58
N ASP A 791 -9.22 12.24 24.65
CA ASP A 791 -7.79 11.99 24.71
C ASP A 791 -7.22 11.70 23.32
N TYR A 792 -6.46 12.66 22.79
CA TYR A 792 -5.86 12.56 21.46
C TYR A 792 -4.75 11.50 21.35
N GLN A 793 -4.13 11.08 22.45
CA GLN A 793 -3.07 10.08 22.40
C GLN A 793 -3.67 8.67 22.33
N THR A 794 -4.70 8.39 23.12
CA THR A 794 -5.35 7.07 23.15
C THR A 794 -6.47 6.90 22.13
N ARG A 795 -6.94 7.99 21.51
CA ARG A 795 -8.12 8.03 20.63
C ARG A 795 -9.37 7.53 21.34
N SER A 796 -9.57 8.01 22.57
CA SER A 796 -10.70 7.57 23.41
C SER A 796 -11.37 8.76 24.10
N PRO A 797 -12.70 8.75 24.22
CA PRO A 797 -13.42 9.72 25.00
C PRO A 797 -13.45 9.32 26.49
N TYR A 798 -13.70 10.31 27.33
CA TYR A 798 -14.15 10.09 28.70
C TYR A 798 -15.19 11.14 29.09
N LEU A 799 -16.11 10.75 29.96
CA LEU A 799 -17.17 11.60 30.50
C LEU A 799 -16.88 11.92 31.96
N VAL A 800 -17.17 13.16 32.36
CA VAL A 800 -17.14 13.59 33.75
C VAL A 800 -18.49 14.23 34.11
N LYS A 801 -19.13 13.72 35.15
CA LYS A 801 -20.34 14.31 35.74
C LYS A 801 -20.22 14.27 37.24
N ASP A 802 -20.23 15.44 37.89
CA ASP A 802 -20.01 15.56 39.34
C ASP A 802 -18.65 14.97 39.76
N ASP A 803 -18.63 13.93 40.59
CA ASP A 803 -17.44 13.13 40.93
C ASP A 803 -17.34 11.80 40.14
N GLN A 804 -18.20 11.59 39.15
CA GLN A 804 -18.22 10.37 38.34
C GLN A 804 -17.40 10.57 37.07
N TRP A 805 -16.47 9.66 36.82
CA TRP A 805 -15.56 9.68 35.67
C TRP A 805 -15.67 8.36 34.92
N PHE A 806 -15.98 8.37 33.62
CA PHE A 806 -16.14 7.17 32.80
C PHE A 806 -15.28 7.26 31.54
N SER A 807 -14.45 6.26 31.28
CA SER A 807 -13.89 6.04 29.94
C SER A 807 -14.79 5.07 29.18
N TYR A 808 -15.15 5.42 27.95
CA TYR A 808 -16.09 4.69 27.12
C TYR A 808 -15.68 4.80 25.66
N ASP A 809 -16.46 4.21 24.76
CA ASP A 809 -16.34 4.44 23.32
C ASP A 809 -17.62 5.05 22.76
N ASP A 810 -17.46 5.84 21.70
CA ASP A 810 -18.48 6.63 21.04
C ASP A 810 -18.25 6.60 19.51
N PRO A 811 -19.09 7.26 18.69
CA PRO A 811 -18.96 7.20 17.24
C PRO A 811 -17.61 7.69 16.72
N GLN A 812 -16.98 8.67 17.40
CA GLN A 812 -15.66 9.15 17.02
C GLN A 812 -14.59 8.08 17.23
N SER A 813 -14.54 7.48 18.43
CA SER A 813 -13.57 6.44 18.77
C SER A 813 -13.82 5.13 18.03
N PHE A 814 -15.08 4.74 17.78
CA PHE A 814 -15.42 3.62 16.89
C PHE A 814 -14.86 3.85 15.49
N ARG A 815 -15.11 5.01 14.87
CA ARG A 815 -14.58 5.32 13.54
C ARG A 815 -13.05 5.26 13.51
N GLU A 816 -12.37 5.90 14.45
CA GLU A 816 -10.89 5.89 14.48
C GLU A 816 -10.32 4.47 14.65
N LYS A 817 -10.96 3.60 15.44
CA LYS A 817 -10.54 2.21 15.64
C LYS A 817 -10.83 1.32 14.44
N LEU A 818 -11.98 1.50 13.79
CA LEU A 818 -12.40 0.75 12.60
C LEU A 818 -11.56 1.15 11.38
N GLU A 819 -11.22 2.43 11.22
CA GLU A 819 -10.29 2.86 10.16
C GLU A 819 -8.86 2.37 10.42
N TRP A 820 -8.41 2.39 11.68
CA TRP A 820 -7.13 1.82 12.06
C TRP A 820 -7.06 0.32 11.75
N LEU A 821 -8.08 -0.48 12.13
CA LEU A 821 -8.03 -1.92 11.89
C LEU A 821 -8.05 -2.26 10.39
N LYS A 822 -8.76 -1.48 9.56
CA LYS A 822 -8.76 -1.61 8.09
C LYS A 822 -7.38 -1.27 7.53
N THR A 823 -6.78 -0.18 8.01
CA THR A 823 -5.43 0.25 7.60
C THR A 823 -4.39 -0.81 7.93
N GLU A 824 -4.49 -1.43 9.10
CA GLU A 824 -3.58 -2.51 9.53
C GLU A 824 -3.92 -3.88 8.91
N GLY A 825 -5.06 -4.04 8.24
CA GLY A 825 -5.46 -5.30 7.61
C GLY A 825 -5.85 -6.42 8.58
N TYR A 826 -6.50 -6.09 9.70
CA TYR A 826 -7.09 -7.07 10.62
C TYR A 826 -8.41 -7.64 10.08
N GLY A 827 -8.76 -8.87 10.48
CA GLY A 827 -9.86 -9.66 9.91
C GLY A 827 -11.27 -9.12 10.15
N GLY A 828 -11.43 -8.13 11.03
CA GLY A 828 -12.73 -7.53 11.34
C GLY A 828 -12.82 -6.96 12.75
N ALA A 829 -14.03 -6.66 13.19
CA ALA A 829 -14.32 -6.22 14.55
C ALA A 829 -15.50 -6.97 15.16
N PHE A 830 -15.52 -7.06 16.48
CA PHE A 830 -16.69 -7.51 17.21
C PHE A 830 -17.00 -6.57 18.38
N VAL A 831 -18.25 -6.54 18.82
CA VAL A 831 -18.69 -5.74 19.96
C VAL A 831 -19.09 -6.57 21.17
N TRP A 832 -18.66 -6.11 22.34
CA TRP A 832 -19.26 -6.46 23.63
C TRP A 832 -19.97 -5.22 24.17
N THR A 833 -21.31 -5.14 24.16
CA THR A 833 -22.34 -6.07 23.65
C THR A 833 -23.47 -5.34 22.92
N LEU A 834 -24.35 -6.07 22.24
CA LEU A 834 -25.52 -5.52 21.54
C LEU A 834 -26.40 -4.63 22.42
N ASP A 835 -26.69 -5.12 23.63
CA ASP A 835 -27.62 -4.50 24.59
C ASP A 835 -27.05 -3.28 25.32
N PHE A 836 -25.79 -2.92 25.07
CA PHE A 836 -25.14 -1.74 25.64
C PHE A 836 -25.07 -0.56 24.67
N ASP A 837 -25.35 -0.79 23.38
CA ASP A 837 -25.59 0.30 22.42
C ASP A 837 -27.03 0.84 22.56
N ASP A 838 -27.33 1.99 21.96
CA ASP A 838 -28.70 2.55 21.95
C ASP A 838 -29.62 1.76 21.00
N PHE A 839 -29.98 0.54 21.42
CA PHE A 839 -30.81 -0.38 20.65
C PHE A 839 -32.27 0.07 20.53
N ASN A 840 -32.70 1.13 21.21
CA ASN A 840 -34.05 1.69 21.12
C ASN A 840 -34.09 2.99 20.29
N GLY A 841 -32.94 3.64 20.09
CA GLY A 841 -32.83 4.93 19.41
C GLY A 841 -33.39 6.10 20.21
N ILE A 842 -33.67 5.93 21.50
CA ILE A 842 -34.35 6.93 22.34
C ILE A 842 -33.41 7.64 23.31
N PHE A 843 -32.22 7.09 23.55
CA PHE A 843 -31.35 7.56 24.62
C PHE A 843 -30.32 8.55 24.12
N CYS A 844 -29.86 8.44 22.87
CA CYS A 844 -28.87 9.31 22.26
C CYS A 844 -29.57 10.22 21.23
N PRO A 845 -30.08 11.41 21.61
CA PRO A 845 -30.90 12.26 20.74
C PRO A 845 -30.15 12.74 19.49
N GLU A 846 -28.83 12.85 19.59
CA GLU A 846 -27.91 13.11 18.47
C GLU A 846 -28.02 12.10 17.32
N ASN A 847 -28.64 10.93 17.56
CA ASN A 847 -28.86 9.88 16.57
C ASN A 847 -30.20 9.95 15.84
N ASN A 848 -31.04 10.97 16.11
CA ASN A 848 -32.33 11.17 15.42
C ASN A 848 -33.23 9.92 15.38
N GLY A 849 -33.27 9.13 16.45
CA GLY A 849 -34.09 7.91 16.50
C GLY A 849 -33.42 6.65 15.94
N LYS A 850 -32.18 6.74 15.44
CA LYS A 850 -31.45 5.58 14.88
C LYS A 850 -31.07 4.60 15.99
N ARG A 851 -31.42 3.34 15.79
CA ARG A 851 -31.05 2.23 16.67
C ARG A 851 -29.60 1.81 16.41
N TYR A 852 -28.92 1.33 17.44
CA TYR A 852 -27.55 0.82 17.36
C TYR A 852 -26.54 1.77 16.71
N PRO A 853 -26.37 3.01 17.18
CA PRO A 853 -25.50 3.98 16.53
C PRO A 853 -24.04 3.53 16.40
N LEU A 854 -23.49 2.81 17.38
CA LEU A 854 -22.12 2.31 17.33
C LEU A 854 -21.99 1.08 16.43
N ILE A 855 -22.92 0.13 16.54
CA ILE A 855 -22.87 -1.12 15.78
C ILE A 855 -23.25 -0.89 14.32
N SER A 856 -24.19 0.03 14.04
CA SER A 856 -24.48 0.51 12.68
C SER A 856 -23.24 1.13 12.03
N LEU A 857 -22.46 1.90 12.80
CA LEU A 857 -21.22 2.50 12.31
C LEU A 857 -20.15 1.44 12.01
N MET A 858 -20.05 0.40 12.85
CA MET A 858 -19.21 -0.77 12.56
C MET A 858 -19.63 -1.45 11.26
N ALA A 859 -20.92 -1.69 11.06
CA ALA A 859 -21.44 -2.28 9.84
C ALA A 859 -21.16 -1.41 8.62
N GLU A 860 -21.43 -0.11 8.70
CA GLU A 860 -21.18 0.87 7.63
C GLU A 860 -19.71 0.89 7.19
N ILE A 861 -18.77 0.93 8.14
CA ILE A 861 -17.34 1.04 7.84
C ILE A 861 -16.77 -0.29 7.32
N LEU A 862 -17.26 -1.44 7.81
CA LEU A 862 -16.73 -2.76 7.44
C LEU A 862 -17.37 -3.38 6.19
N ASP A 863 -18.62 -3.01 5.84
CA ASP A 863 -19.27 -3.47 4.60
C ASP A 863 -18.86 -2.67 3.36
N PHE A 864 -18.37 -1.43 3.53
CA PHE A 864 -17.86 -0.60 2.43
C PHE A 864 -16.33 -0.59 2.37
N ASP A 865 -15.77 -1.06 1.24
CA ASP A 865 -14.45 -0.62 0.77
C ASP A 865 -14.59 0.85 0.28
N TYR A 866 -14.69 1.81 1.22
CA TYR A 866 -14.65 3.24 0.92
C TYR A 866 -13.55 3.95 1.71
N VAL A 867 -12.74 4.75 1.00
CA VAL A 867 -11.80 5.72 1.56
C VAL A 867 -12.60 6.96 1.95
N SER A 868 -12.61 7.23 3.25
CA SER A 868 -13.26 8.28 4.04
C SER A 868 -13.87 9.50 3.32
N SER A 869 -15.14 9.78 3.60
CA SER A 869 -15.67 11.14 3.79
C SER A 869 -16.21 11.29 5.21
N ALA A 870 -15.97 12.46 5.81
CA ALA A 870 -16.51 12.85 7.09
C ALA A 870 -17.94 13.36 6.91
N SER A 871 -18.88 12.87 7.73
CA SER A 871 -20.18 13.52 7.96
C SER A 871 -20.38 13.80 9.45
N THR A 872 -20.57 15.10 9.67
CA THR A 872 -21.28 15.85 10.72
C THR A 872 -22.11 15.07 11.76
N TRP A 873 -21.96 15.48 13.02
CA TRP A 873 -22.96 15.30 14.08
C TRP A 873 -23.74 16.61 14.35
N PRO A 874 -24.96 16.51 14.91
CA PRO A 874 -25.93 17.60 15.01
C PRO A 874 -25.69 18.56 16.18
N ASN A 875 -26.31 19.74 16.06
CA ASN A 875 -26.22 20.89 16.95
C ASN A 875 -26.57 20.61 18.43
N MET A 876 -25.71 21.07 19.34
CA MET A 876 -26.11 21.50 20.69
C MET A 876 -25.75 22.98 20.89
N ASN A 877 -26.76 23.78 21.22
CA ASN A 877 -26.76 25.23 21.25
C ASN A 877 -25.75 25.88 22.22
N MET A 878 -25.15 26.98 21.77
CA MET A 878 -24.71 28.14 22.56
C MET A 878 -25.31 29.42 21.94
N PRO A 879 -25.54 30.48 22.73
CA PRO A 879 -26.70 31.38 22.60
C PRO A 879 -26.65 32.36 21.43
N GLU A 880 -27.85 32.70 20.93
CA GLU A 880 -28.11 33.72 19.92
C GLU A 880 -27.61 35.12 20.35
N ILE A 881 -26.79 35.74 19.50
CA ILE A 881 -26.72 37.20 19.40
C ILE A 881 -27.41 37.55 18.08
N SER A 882 -28.63 38.06 18.21
CA SER A 882 -29.46 38.53 17.10
C SER A 882 -28.95 39.86 16.54
N TRP A 883 -28.87 39.96 15.22
CA TRP A 883 -29.03 41.25 14.54
C TRP A 883 -30.41 41.25 13.90
N LYS A 884 -31.36 41.90 14.58
CA LYS A 884 -32.69 42.19 14.07
C LYS A 884 -32.59 43.08 12.83
N THR A 885 -33.18 42.65 11.73
CA THR A 885 -33.69 43.57 10.70
C THR A 885 -35.03 44.13 11.18
N GLU A 886 -35.04 45.38 11.64
CA GLU A 886 -36.26 46.17 11.80
C GLU A 886 -36.53 46.97 10.52
N HIS A 887 -37.70 46.76 9.94
CA HIS A 887 -38.30 47.69 8.99
C HIS A 887 -38.81 48.91 9.75
N HIS A 888 -38.27 50.09 9.45
CA HIS A 888 -39.02 51.35 9.56
C HIS A 888 -38.84 52.18 8.29
N ARG A 889 -39.99 52.55 7.70
CA ARG A 889 -40.15 53.62 6.71
C ARG A 889 -39.67 54.93 7.33
N GLU A 890 -38.94 55.75 6.58
CA GLU A 890 -39.42 57.07 6.14
C GLU A 890 -38.46 57.73 5.14
N SER A 891 -39.03 58.71 4.47
CA SER A 891 -38.66 59.37 3.22
C SER A 891 -37.49 60.34 3.28
N SER A 892 -37.13 60.78 2.08
CA SER A 892 -36.67 62.12 1.68
C SER A 892 -35.17 62.40 1.63
N ASP A 893 -34.74 62.55 0.37
CA ASP A 893 -34.11 63.74 -0.19
C ASP A 893 -32.62 64.06 0.03
N ASN A 894 -32.00 64.21 -1.15
CA ASN A 894 -30.99 65.18 -1.53
C ASN A 894 -29.56 64.99 -1.02
N LEU A 895 -28.66 64.65 -1.96
CA LEU A 895 -27.79 65.66 -2.59
C LEU A 895 -26.98 65.06 -3.77
N PHE A 896 -27.45 65.39 -4.97
CA PHE A 896 -26.72 65.94 -6.12
C PHE A 896 -25.39 65.34 -6.63
N LYS A 897 -25.44 65.06 -7.96
CA LYS A 897 -24.43 65.28 -9.04
C LYS A 897 -23.17 64.42 -9.03
N GLN A 898 -22.52 64.11 -10.16
CA GLN A 898 -22.79 64.06 -11.61
C GLN A 898 -21.46 63.58 -12.23
N SER A 899 -21.50 62.73 -13.28
CA SER A 899 -20.67 62.75 -14.52
C SER A 899 -20.31 61.32 -14.94
N THR A 900 -20.97 60.70 -15.94
CA THR A 900 -20.84 60.82 -17.40
C THR A 900 -19.46 60.50 -18.01
N ASN A 901 -19.51 59.55 -18.95
CA ASN A 901 -18.66 59.31 -20.13
C ASN A 901 -17.34 58.56 -19.90
N SER A 902 -17.16 57.31 -20.35
CA SER A 902 -17.21 56.67 -21.69
C SER A 902 -15.79 56.45 -22.24
N LEU A 903 -15.39 55.20 -22.45
CA LEU A 903 -14.73 54.63 -23.64
C LEU A 903 -13.95 53.35 -23.26
N GLN A 904 -14.00 52.37 -24.17
CA GLN A 904 -13.33 51.07 -24.09
C GLN A 904 -11.80 51.14 -24.37
N PRO A 905 -11.10 50.02 -24.66
CA PRO A 905 -10.28 49.25 -23.73
C PRO A 905 -8.77 49.34 -24.06
N VAL A 906 -7.88 49.32 -23.06
CA VAL A 906 -6.43 49.15 -23.29
C VAL A 906 -5.82 48.29 -22.20
N TYR A 907 -5.16 47.21 -22.63
CA TYR A 907 -4.24 46.41 -21.82
C TYR A 907 -3.08 47.26 -21.29
N SER A 908 -2.83 47.24 -19.97
CA SER A 908 -1.47 47.41 -19.43
C SER A 908 -1.35 46.89 -18.00
N ASN A 909 -0.25 46.20 -17.75
CA ASN A 909 0.17 45.60 -16.49
C ASN A 909 0.36 46.62 -15.35
N TRP A 910 -0.18 46.28 -14.17
CA TRP A 910 0.38 46.55 -12.84
C TRP A 910 0.02 45.31 -12.01
N ASN A 911 0.92 44.32 -11.84
CA ASN A 911 2.01 44.32 -10.87
C ASN A 911 1.71 45.07 -9.57
N SER A 912 1.88 44.34 -8.46
CA SER A 912 1.82 44.73 -7.04
C SER A 912 0.45 44.66 -6.36
N LEU A 913 0.07 43.45 -5.96
CA LEU A 913 -0.38 43.23 -4.57
C LEU A 913 0.57 42.21 -3.95
N THR A 914 1.52 42.76 -3.20
CA THR A 914 2.50 42.08 -2.35
C THR A 914 1.84 41.06 -1.41
N ILE A 915 2.14 39.78 -1.61
CA ILE A 915 1.88 38.72 -0.64
C ILE A 915 2.89 38.88 0.51
N PRO A 916 2.49 38.90 1.79
CA PRO A 916 3.42 38.96 2.91
C PRO A 916 4.33 37.72 2.95
N GLN A 917 5.61 37.96 3.20
CA GLN A 917 6.62 36.95 3.47
C GLN A 917 6.20 36.03 4.63
N LEU A 918 6.35 34.71 4.45
CA LEU A 918 6.34 33.73 5.53
C LEU A 918 7.68 32.97 5.52
N PHE A 919 8.54 33.32 6.48
CA PHE A 919 9.67 32.50 6.92
C PHE A 919 9.17 31.40 7.91
N PRO A 920 9.97 30.34 8.12
CA PRO A 920 9.48 29.02 8.48
C PRO A 920 9.48 28.74 9.98
N SER A 921 8.37 28.23 10.50
CA SER A 921 8.25 27.20 11.54
C SER A 921 6.82 27.28 12.09
N PHE A 922 6.10 26.14 12.12
CA PHE A 922 4.85 25.90 12.87
C PHE A 922 4.04 27.16 13.30
N GLY A 923 3.10 27.63 12.45
CA GLY A 923 2.15 28.71 12.77
C GLY A 923 1.11 28.97 11.66
N PRO A 924 -0.03 29.65 11.94
CA PRO A 924 -1.12 29.87 10.97
C PRO A 924 -0.76 30.91 9.88
N VAL A 925 -1.33 30.74 8.68
CA VAL A 925 -1.12 31.60 7.50
C VAL A 925 -1.99 32.85 7.59
N TYR A 926 -1.51 34.03 7.15
CA TYR A 926 -2.24 35.31 7.24
C TYR A 926 -2.57 35.94 5.86
N CYS A 927 -3.75 36.55 5.73
CA CYS A 927 -4.24 37.24 4.52
C CYS A 927 -4.39 38.75 4.73
N GLN A 928 -4.31 39.54 3.66
CA GLN A 928 -4.47 41.00 3.73
C GLN A 928 -5.93 41.50 3.64
N LYS A 929 -6.88 40.67 3.20
CA LYS A 929 -8.30 41.03 3.07
C LYS A 929 -9.19 39.83 3.37
N ASN A 930 -10.35 40.08 3.99
CA ASN A 930 -11.32 39.03 4.24
C ASN A 930 -12.02 38.63 2.93
N GLY A 931 -12.24 37.33 2.71
CA GLY A 931 -12.86 36.82 1.49
C GLY A 931 -12.40 35.41 1.11
N ILE A 932 -13.02 34.89 0.05
CA ILE A 932 -12.74 33.56 -0.51
C ILE A 932 -11.80 33.69 -1.72
N PHE A 933 -10.70 32.95 -1.71
CA PHE A 933 -9.67 32.97 -2.74
C PHE A 933 -9.40 31.54 -3.23
N VAL A 934 -9.46 31.29 -4.53
CA VAL A 934 -9.33 29.93 -5.10
C VAL A 934 -7.87 29.46 -5.03
N ASP A 935 -7.66 28.20 -4.66
CA ASP A 935 -6.33 27.57 -4.72
C ASP A 935 -6.03 27.15 -6.18
N HIS A 936 -5.31 28.01 -6.90
CA HIS A 936 -4.97 27.79 -8.32
C HIS A 936 -3.98 26.64 -8.56
N THR A 937 -3.43 26.05 -7.50
CA THR A 937 -2.55 24.87 -7.57
C THR A 937 -3.26 23.57 -7.25
N ASN A 938 -4.44 23.65 -6.63
CA ASN A 938 -5.27 22.51 -6.31
C ASN A 938 -6.74 22.93 -6.24
N CYS A 939 -7.48 22.70 -7.32
CA CYS A 939 -8.90 23.09 -7.45
C CYS A 939 -9.84 22.44 -6.41
N ALA A 940 -9.37 21.46 -5.64
CA ALA A 940 -10.11 20.88 -4.53
C ALA A 940 -10.07 21.75 -3.25
N PHE A 941 -9.43 22.92 -3.28
CA PHE A 941 -9.31 23.81 -2.13
C PHE A 941 -9.52 25.29 -2.50
N PHE A 942 -9.94 26.08 -1.51
CA PHE A 942 -9.97 27.54 -1.55
C PHE A 942 -9.60 28.06 -0.16
N TYR A 943 -9.10 29.28 -0.05
CA TYR A 943 -8.78 29.92 1.22
C TYR A 943 -9.91 30.87 1.61
N ASN A 944 -10.46 30.69 2.80
CA ASN A 944 -11.38 31.64 3.40
C ASN A 944 -10.61 32.46 4.44
N CYS A 945 -10.39 33.73 4.13
CA CYS A 945 -9.64 34.63 4.99
C CYS A 945 -10.60 35.38 5.92
N VAL A 946 -10.42 35.23 7.23
CA VAL A 946 -11.24 35.91 8.26
C VAL A 946 -10.32 36.58 9.28
N HIS A 947 -10.49 37.89 9.44
CA HIS A 947 -9.64 38.75 10.30
C HIS A 947 -8.15 38.60 10.04
N GLY A 948 -7.80 38.48 8.76
CA GLY A 948 -6.42 38.36 8.32
C GLY A 948 -5.79 36.99 8.57
N ILE A 949 -6.55 35.97 8.97
CA ILE A 949 -6.07 34.58 9.08
C ILE A 949 -6.63 33.77 7.92
N ALA A 950 -5.75 33.09 7.20
CA ALA A 950 -6.09 32.24 6.05
C ALA A 950 -6.51 30.86 6.55
N HIS A 951 -7.80 30.55 6.45
CA HIS A 951 -8.30 29.21 6.68
C HIS A 951 -8.37 28.49 5.34
N ARG A 952 -7.47 27.55 5.11
CA ARG A 952 -7.53 26.68 3.93
C ARG A 952 -8.75 25.78 4.06
N MET A 953 -9.67 25.91 3.14
CA MET A 953 -10.90 25.14 3.06
C MET A 953 -10.81 24.21 1.85
N ALA A 954 -11.30 22.99 2.00
CA ALA A 954 -11.57 22.20 0.82
C ALA A 954 -12.73 22.85 0.07
N CYS A 955 -12.63 22.97 -1.26
CA CYS A 955 -13.82 23.06 -2.09
C CYS A 955 -14.71 21.89 -1.67
N PRO A 956 -16.00 22.12 -1.36
CA PRO A 956 -16.89 21.03 -1.03
C PRO A 956 -16.84 20.03 -2.18
N MET A 957 -16.23 18.86 -1.93
CA MET A 957 -16.36 17.74 -2.86
C MET A 957 -17.84 17.42 -2.92
N ALA A 958 -18.36 17.37 -4.14
CA ALA A 958 -19.77 17.08 -4.41
C ALA A 958 -20.25 15.89 -3.58
N GLU A 959 -21.47 16.01 -3.06
CA GLU A 959 -22.19 15.00 -2.30
C GLU A 959 -22.18 13.64 -3.00
N ALA A 960 -22.44 12.57 -2.24
CA ALA A 960 -22.43 11.17 -2.68
C ALA A 960 -23.00 11.02 -4.10
N ARG A 961 -22.21 10.50 -5.05
CA ARG A 961 -22.71 10.17 -6.39
C ARG A 961 -23.76 9.06 -6.24
N GLU A 962 -25.03 9.42 -6.37
CA GLU A 962 -26.11 8.46 -6.60
C GLU A 962 -25.77 7.58 -7.82
N TYR A 963 -26.10 6.29 -7.74
CA TYR A 963 -26.00 5.42 -8.91
C TYR A 963 -26.93 5.88 -10.03
N ILE A 964 -26.46 5.77 -11.26
CA ILE A 964 -27.24 6.07 -12.45
C ILE A 964 -28.10 4.88 -12.82
N ARG A 965 -29.40 5.07 -12.71
CA ARG A 965 -30.44 4.22 -13.27
C ARG A 965 -30.80 4.77 -14.63
N GLY A 966 -30.06 4.30 -15.63
CA GLY A 966 -30.18 4.70 -17.04
C GLY A 966 -31.21 3.85 -17.79
N CYS A 967 -32.16 4.49 -18.49
CA CYS A 967 -33.19 3.80 -19.26
C CYS A 967 -33.34 4.39 -20.66
N TYR A 968 -33.30 3.53 -21.69
CA TYR A 968 -33.58 3.96 -23.05
C TYR A 968 -35.08 4.11 -23.29
N PHE A 969 -35.50 5.29 -23.75
CA PHE A 969 -36.83 5.54 -24.29
C PHE A 969 -36.77 5.47 -25.82
N THR A 970 -37.38 4.43 -26.41
CA THR A 970 -37.39 4.24 -27.86
C THR A 970 -38.61 4.92 -28.50
N ASN A 971 -38.39 5.91 -29.35
CA ASN A 971 -39.48 6.70 -29.94
C ASN A 971 -40.41 5.90 -30.88
N TRP A 972 -39.95 4.80 -31.47
CA TRP A 972 -40.79 3.89 -32.28
C TRP A 972 -41.73 3.01 -31.46
N ALA A 973 -41.66 3.02 -30.12
CA ALA A 973 -42.58 2.25 -29.29
C ALA A 973 -44.05 2.68 -29.47
N GLN A 974 -44.30 3.91 -29.94
CA GLN A 974 -45.63 4.42 -30.28
C GLN A 974 -46.35 3.60 -31.39
N TYR A 975 -45.59 2.88 -32.23
CA TYR A 975 -46.13 2.10 -33.35
C TYR A 975 -46.43 0.64 -32.97
N ARG A 976 -46.12 0.21 -31.74
CA ARG A 976 -46.40 -1.16 -31.31
C ARG A 976 -47.92 -1.43 -31.27
N PRO A 977 -48.38 -2.68 -31.38
CA PRO A 977 -49.80 -3.01 -31.29
C PRO A 977 -50.37 -2.73 -29.89
N GLU A 978 -51.56 -2.11 -29.82
CA GLU A 978 -52.37 -1.82 -28.62
C GLU A 978 -51.60 -1.79 -27.29
N LYS A 979 -51.70 -2.84 -26.46
CA LYS A 979 -51.10 -2.90 -25.11
C LYS A 979 -49.58 -2.76 -25.06
N GLY A 980 -48.90 -2.82 -26.21
CA GLY A 980 -47.46 -2.62 -26.33
C GLY A 980 -47.05 -1.20 -26.69
N LYS A 981 -47.99 -0.30 -27.02
CA LYS A 981 -47.69 1.13 -27.23
C LYS A 981 -47.13 1.72 -25.95
N TYR A 982 -46.13 2.56 -26.10
CA TYR A 982 -45.49 3.24 -24.99
C TYR A 982 -45.23 4.70 -25.38
N PHE A 983 -45.78 5.62 -24.60
CA PHE A 983 -45.61 7.06 -24.75
C PHE A 983 -44.96 7.65 -23.49
N PRO A 984 -44.48 8.90 -23.52
CA PRO A 984 -43.87 9.52 -22.34
C PRO A 984 -44.78 9.51 -21.11
N GLU A 985 -46.11 9.57 -21.28
CA GLU A 985 -47.06 9.50 -20.16
C GLU A 985 -47.07 8.16 -19.42
N ASP A 986 -46.56 7.10 -20.05
CA ASP A 986 -46.43 5.76 -19.46
C ASP A 986 -45.13 5.59 -18.64
N PHE A 987 -44.27 6.62 -18.62
CA PHE A 987 -43.02 6.62 -17.84
C PHE A 987 -43.30 6.82 -16.34
N GLN A 988 -42.72 5.95 -15.51
CA GLN A 988 -42.77 6.07 -14.07
C GLN A 988 -41.51 6.78 -13.56
N GLU A 989 -41.71 7.90 -12.87
CA GLU A 989 -40.67 8.88 -12.52
C GLU A 989 -39.56 8.38 -11.58
N ASP A 990 -39.82 7.33 -10.80
CA ASP A 990 -38.86 6.78 -9.83
C ASP A 990 -38.02 5.62 -10.38
N LEU A 991 -38.26 5.16 -11.61
CA LEU A 991 -37.54 4.01 -12.17
C LEU A 991 -36.11 4.39 -12.57
N CYS A 992 -35.94 5.55 -13.20
CA CYS A 992 -34.70 5.95 -13.86
C CYS A 992 -34.39 7.41 -13.53
N ASN A 993 -33.18 7.72 -13.06
CA ASN A 993 -32.72 9.11 -12.89
C ASN A 993 -31.99 9.64 -14.15
N TYR A 994 -31.72 8.76 -15.13
CA TYR A 994 -31.26 9.12 -16.46
C TYR A 994 -32.12 8.44 -17.53
N VAL A 995 -32.67 9.22 -18.45
CA VAL A 995 -33.42 8.73 -19.60
C VAL A 995 -32.65 9.04 -20.88
N PHE A 996 -32.32 8.00 -21.64
CA PHE A 996 -31.64 8.07 -22.93
C PHE A 996 -32.67 8.02 -24.05
N TYR A 997 -32.88 9.14 -24.73
CA TYR A 997 -33.86 9.21 -25.82
C TYR A 997 -33.26 8.62 -27.10
N ALA A 998 -33.74 7.44 -27.50
CA ALA A 998 -33.33 6.73 -28.71
C ALA A 998 -34.33 7.00 -29.86
N PHE A 999 -33.91 7.56 -30.99
CA PHE A 999 -32.61 8.18 -31.28
C PHE A 999 -32.82 9.50 -32.03
N ALA A 1000 -31.81 10.35 -32.07
CA ALA A 1000 -31.69 11.40 -33.07
C ALA A 1000 -30.87 10.93 -34.29
N SER A 1001 -31.10 11.57 -35.43
CA SER A 1001 -30.38 11.31 -36.68
C SER A 1001 -29.36 12.41 -36.98
N ILE A 1002 -28.56 12.20 -38.03
CA ILE A 1002 -27.54 13.15 -38.49
C ILE A 1002 -27.77 13.39 -39.98
N ASN A 1003 -27.90 14.66 -40.38
CA ASN A 1003 -28.12 15.05 -41.77
C ASN A 1003 -26.79 15.13 -42.56
N GLU A 1004 -26.86 15.38 -43.87
CA GLU A 1004 -25.69 15.51 -44.75
C GLU A 1004 -24.78 16.71 -44.41
N LYS A 1005 -25.26 17.66 -43.61
CA LYS A 1005 -24.48 18.80 -43.10
C LYS A 1005 -23.76 18.48 -41.79
N LEU A 1006 -23.84 17.23 -41.32
CA LEU A 1006 -23.28 16.78 -40.04
C LEU A 1006 -23.96 17.40 -38.82
N GLU A 1007 -25.23 17.75 -38.95
CA GLU A 1007 -26.05 18.35 -37.89
C GLU A 1007 -27.04 17.32 -37.33
N ILE A 1008 -27.33 17.41 -36.03
CA ILE A 1008 -28.36 16.60 -35.36
C ILE A 1008 -29.75 17.01 -35.86
N THR A 1009 -30.56 16.02 -36.22
CA THR A 1009 -31.97 16.18 -36.59
C THR A 1009 -32.85 15.20 -35.82
N ASN A 1010 -34.15 15.49 -35.70
CA ASN A 1010 -35.11 14.54 -35.15
C ASN A 1010 -35.24 13.30 -36.04
N PHE A 1011 -35.71 12.20 -35.47
CA PHE A 1011 -35.84 10.92 -36.17
C PHE A 1011 -37.29 10.65 -36.57
N GLU A 1012 -38.24 10.82 -35.63
CA GLU A 1012 -39.67 10.69 -35.93
C GLU A 1012 -40.31 12.05 -36.24
N TRP A 1013 -41.39 12.01 -37.02
CA TRP A 1013 -42.14 13.20 -37.44
C TRP A 1013 -42.78 13.96 -36.27
N ASN A 1014 -43.07 13.29 -35.16
CA ASN A 1014 -43.71 13.87 -33.97
C ASN A 1014 -42.76 14.02 -32.77
N ASP A 1015 -41.46 13.82 -32.95
CA ASP A 1015 -40.45 14.01 -31.91
C ASP A 1015 -40.51 15.44 -31.33
N VAL A 1016 -40.49 16.44 -32.21
CA VAL A 1016 -40.38 17.86 -31.83
C VAL A 1016 -41.68 18.39 -31.22
N ASP A 1017 -42.82 17.98 -31.77
CA ASP A 1017 -44.11 18.58 -31.42
C ASP A 1017 -44.86 17.80 -30.33
N ARG A 1018 -44.45 16.56 -30.05
CA ARG A 1018 -45.08 15.70 -29.04
C ARG A 1018 -44.08 15.07 -28.10
N LEU A 1019 -43.20 14.19 -28.60
CA LEU A 1019 -42.43 13.31 -27.71
C LEU A 1019 -41.39 14.04 -26.86
N TYR A 1020 -40.61 14.97 -27.41
CA TYR A 1020 -39.65 15.75 -26.62
C TYR A 1020 -40.37 16.64 -25.60
N PRO A 1021 -41.37 17.47 -25.96
CA PRO A 1021 -42.08 18.29 -24.98
C PRO A 1021 -42.71 17.46 -23.85
N ASP A 1022 -43.32 16.31 -24.17
CA ASP A 1022 -43.97 15.46 -23.18
C ASP A 1022 -42.96 14.83 -22.22
N LEU A 1023 -41.81 14.35 -22.72
CA LEU A 1023 -40.77 13.80 -21.85
C LEU A 1023 -40.11 14.89 -20.97
N MET A 1024 -39.94 16.11 -21.50
CA MET A 1024 -39.39 17.23 -20.74
C MET A 1024 -40.31 17.72 -19.61
N LYS A 1025 -41.60 17.37 -19.61
CA LYS A 1025 -42.51 17.68 -18.48
C LYS A 1025 -42.04 17.00 -17.19
N PHE A 1026 -41.47 15.80 -17.28
CA PHE A 1026 -40.99 15.07 -16.09
C PHE A 1026 -39.82 15.76 -15.40
N LYS A 1027 -38.99 16.52 -16.11
CA LYS A 1027 -37.94 17.35 -15.49
C LYS A 1027 -38.47 18.48 -14.60
N LYS A 1028 -39.75 18.85 -14.76
CA LYS A 1028 -40.41 19.80 -13.86
C LYS A 1028 -40.93 19.14 -12.59
N LEU A 1029 -41.23 17.83 -12.65
CA LEU A 1029 -41.73 17.04 -11.53
C LEU A 1029 -40.57 16.49 -10.69
N ASN A 1030 -39.51 16.05 -11.35
CA ASN A 1030 -38.27 15.60 -10.74
C ASN A 1030 -37.09 16.42 -11.30
N SER A 1031 -36.57 17.34 -10.50
CA SER A 1031 -35.43 18.19 -10.88
C SER A 1031 -34.11 17.42 -11.02
N ASP A 1032 -34.05 16.22 -10.46
CA ASP A 1032 -32.85 15.38 -10.45
C ASP A 1032 -32.80 14.46 -11.67
N LEU A 1033 -33.93 14.23 -12.34
CA LEU A 1033 -34.01 13.53 -13.62
C LEU A 1033 -33.17 14.23 -14.71
N LYS A 1034 -32.33 13.46 -15.40
CA LYS A 1034 -31.57 13.91 -16.57
C LYS A 1034 -32.06 13.20 -17.82
N ILE A 1035 -32.30 13.96 -18.89
CA ILE A 1035 -32.75 13.43 -20.18
C ILE A 1035 -31.65 13.70 -21.21
N ILE A 1036 -31.03 12.62 -21.68
CA ILE A 1036 -29.88 12.62 -22.59
C ILE A 1036 -30.35 12.20 -23.99
N LEU A 1037 -29.92 12.92 -25.02
CA LEU A 1037 -30.26 12.59 -26.41
C LEU A 1037 -29.27 11.57 -26.97
N SER A 1038 -29.70 10.34 -27.24
CA SER A 1038 -28.86 9.37 -27.93
C SER A 1038 -28.85 9.61 -29.42
N VAL A 1039 -27.65 9.73 -29.99
CA VAL A 1039 -27.41 9.93 -31.42
C VAL A 1039 -26.70 8.69 -31.92
N GLY A 1040 -27.30 7.97 -32.89
CA GLY A 1040 -26.72 6.72 -33.40
C GLY A 1040 -27.69 5.55 -33.45
N GLY A 1041 -27.20 4.40 -33.00
CA GLY A 1041 -27.91 3.12 -32.97
C GLY A 1041 -27.67 2.27 -34.22
N ALA A 1042 -27.93 0.98 -34.10
CA ALA A 1042 -27.66 -0.06 -35.10
C ALA A 1042 -28.16 0.23 -36.53
N THR A 1043 -29.14 1.12 -36.72
CA THR A 1043 -29.72 1.45 -38.04
C THR A 1043 -29.10 2.67 -38.72
N LEU A 1044 -28.32 3.50 -38.01
CA LEU A 1044 -27.67 4.69 -38.59
C LEU A 1044 -26.44 4.32 -39.43
N GLY A 1045 -25.80 3.19 -39.10
CA GLY A 1045 -24.56 2.73 -39.73
C GLY A 1045 -23.32 3.53 -39.32
N THR A 1046 -22.14 3.04 -39.71
CA THR A 1046 -20.85 3.59 -39.23
C THR A 1046 -20.38 4.81 -40.03
N ASN A 1047 -20.71 4.90 -41.32
CA ASN A 1047 -20.15 5.90 -42.24
C ASN A 1047 -20.36 7.35 -41.78
N LYS A 1048 -21.52 7.68 -41.20
CA LYS A 1048 -21.80 9.05 -40.72
C LYS A 1048 -20.88 9.44 -39.57
N PHE A 1049 -20.65 8.54 -38.61
CA PHE A 1049 -19.71 8.78 -37.53
C PHE A 1049 -18.26 8.86 -38.02
N LYS A 1050 -17.87 8.06 -39.02
CA LYS A 1050 -16.55 8.18 -39.66
C LYS A 1050 -16.36 9.58 -40.28
N ILE A 1051 -17.36 10.10 -40.99
CA ILE A 1051 -17.27 11.44 -41.61
C ILE A 1051 -17.21 12.52 -40.54
N ILE A 1052 -18.06 12.47 -39.51
CA ILE A 1052 -18.09 13.46 -38.42
C ILE A 1052 -16.77 13.49 -37.67
N SER A 1053 -16.21 12.31 -37.39
CA SER A 1053 -15.02 12.17 -36.56
C SER A 1053 -13.72 12.35 -37.35
N SER A 1054 -13.75 12.33 -38.69
CA SER A 1054 -12.55 12.38 -39.57
C SER A 1054 -11.73 13.67 -39.51
N SER A 1055 -12.31 14.82 -39.18
CA SER A 1055 -11.61 16.11 -39.19
C SER A 1055 -12.05 17.02 -38.04
N HIS A 1056 -11.16 17.92 -37.61
CA HIS A 1056 -11.50 18.88 -36.55
C HIS A 1056 -12.68 19.77 -36.95
N GLU A 1057 -12.76 20.20 -38.21
CA GLU A 1057 -13.87 20.99 -38.72
C GLU A 1057 -15.21 20.24 -38.63
N ASN A 1058 -15.23 18.96 -39.01
CA ASN A 1058 -16.43 18.13 -38.94
C ASN A 1058 -16.86 17.86 -37.49
N ARG A 1059 -15.89 17.56 -36.61
CA ARG A 1059 -16.12 17.39 -35.16
C ARG A 1059 -16.72 18.66 -34.55
N GLN A 1060 -16.18 19.82 -34.90
CA GLN A 1060 -16.66 21.11 -34.39
C GLN A 1060 -18.05 21.46 -34.93
N LYS A 1061 -18.35 21.19 -36.21
CA LYS A 1061 -19.69 21.38 -36.79
C LYS A 1061 -20.73 20.54 -36.06
N PHE A 1062 -20.43 19.26 -35.85
CA PHE A 1062 -21.31 18.37 -35.10
C PHE A 1062 -21.48 18.81 -33.64
N ALA A 1063 -20.39 19.18 -32.96
CA ALA A 1063 -20.44 19.65 -31.57
C ALA A 1063 -21.28 20.93 -31.41
N ASN A 1064 -21.16 21.88 -32.34
CA ASN A 1064 -21.98 23.09 -32.36
C ASN A 1064 -23.46 22.75 -32.59
N SER A 1065 -23.75 21.82 -33.49
CA SER A 1065 -25.12 21.35 -33.72
C SER A 1065 -25.70 20.66 -32.48
N ALA A 1066 -24.92 19.86 -31.76
CA ALA A 1066 -25.33 19.22 -30.53
C ALA A 1066 -25.74 20.22 -29.44
N VAL A 1067 -24.92 21.25 -29.22
CA VAL A 1067 -25.27 22.35 -28.31
C VAL A 1067 -26.58 23.01 -28.71
N LEU A 1068 -26.72 23.40 -29.98
CA LEU A 1068 -27.92 24.08 -30.46
C LEU A 1068 -29.17 23.21 -30.30
N PHE A 1069 -29.08 21.92 -30.62
CA PHE A 1069 -30.19 20.99 -30.53
C PHE A 1069 -30.60 20.74 -29.06
N CYS A 1070 -29.63 20.43 -28.19
CA CYS A 1070 -29.90 20.18 -26.77
C CYS A 1070 -30.54 21.40 -26.11
N ARG A 1071 -30.01 22.60 -26.35
CA ARG A 1071 -30.56 23.83 -25.76
C ARG A 1071 -31.94 24.17 -26.31
N LYS A 1072 -32.19 23.96 -27.60
CA LYS A 1072 -33.49 24.22 -28.23
C LYS A 1072 -34.59 23.30 -27.68
N HIS A 1073 -34.26 22.03 -27.42
CA HIS A 1073 -35.26 21.00 -27.06
C HIS A 1073 -35.22 20.58 -25.58
N GLY A 1074 -34.29 21.12 -24.78
CA GLY A 1074 -34.25 20.94 -23.32
C GLY A 1074 -33.46 19.73 -22.82
N PHE A 1075 -32.68 19.07 -23.68
CA PHE A 1075 -31.84 17.93 -23.29
C PHE A 1075 -30.67 18.35 -22.40
N ASP A 1076 -30.29 17.47 -21.47
CA ASP A 1076 -29.17 17.71 -20.54
C ASP A 1076 -27.82 17.32 -21.14
N GLY A 1077 -27.81 16.59 -22.25
CA GLY A 1077 -26.59 16.15 -22.92
C GLY A 1077 -26.85 15.29 -24.13
N ILE A 1078 -25.77 14.74 -24.69
CA ILE A 1078 -25.84 13.74 -25.76
C ILE A 1078 -25.16 12.43 -25.36
N ASP A 1079 -25.64 11.36 -25.95
CA ASP A 1079 -25.12 10.01 -25.84
C ASP A 1079 -24.71 9.53 -27.25
N ILE A 1080 -23.44 9.14 -27.43
CA ILE A 1080 -22.92 8.68 -28.72
C ILE A 1080 -23.05 7.17 -28.83
N ASP A 1081 -23.91 6.71 -29.74
CA ASP A 1081 -24.14 5.29 -29.98
C ASP A 1081 -23.63 4.87 -31.36
N TRP A 1082 -22.30 4.88 -31.52
CA TRP A 1082 -21.65 4.44 -32.76
C TRP A 1082 -21.49 2.92 -32.75
N GLU A 1083 -22.29 2.23 -33.58
CA GLU A 1083 -22.26 0.76 -33.72
C GLU A 1083 -21.67 0.30 -35.08
N TYR A 1084 -20.39 -0.09 -35.20
CA TYR A 1084 -19.31 0.10 -34.22
C TYR A 1084 -18.10 0.75 -34.90
N PRO A 1085 -17.28 1.53 -34.18
CA PRO A 1085 -15.92 1.84 -34.62
C PRO A 1085 -15.17 0.51 -34.76
N ASP A 1086 -14.60 0.24 -35.93
CA ASP A 1086 -14.04 -1.08 -36.28
C ASP A 1086 -12.59 -1.01 -36.76
N SER A 1087 -11.94 0.13 -36.56
CA SER A 1087 -10.54 0.34 -36.86
C SER A 1087 -9.84 1.18 -35.80
N ALA A 1088 -8.51 1.08 -35.73
CA ALA A 1088 -7.71 1.93 -34.86
C ALA A 1088 -7.86 3.44 -35.17
N GLU A 1089 -8.14 3.77 -36.44
CA GLU A 1089 -8.43 5.14 -36.87
C GLU A 1089 -9.78 5.60 -36.31
N ASP A 1090 -10.82 4.78 -36.40
CA ASP A 1090 -12.14 5.10 -35.83
C ASP A 1090 -12.08 5.26 -34.32
N ASN A 1091 -11.29 4.43 -33.65
CA ASN A 1091 -11.03 4.50 -32.21
C ASN A 1091 -10.41 5.86 -31.82
N GLN A 1092 -9.34 6.26 -32.50
CA GLN A 1092 -8.70 7.56 -32.27
C GLN A 1092 -9.65 8.72 -32.61
N ASN A 1093 -10.41 8.61 -33.69
CA ASN A 1093 -11.33 9.63 -34.13
C ASN A 1093 -12.52 9.79 -33.18
N LEU A 1094 -13.01 8.72 -32.56
CA LEU A 1094 -14.02 8.77 -31.51
C LEU A 1094 -13.50 9.52 -30.27
N VAL A 1095 -12.26 9.26 -29.84
CA VAL A 1095 -11.62 10.02 -28.74
C VAL A 1095 -11.53 11.51 -29.05
N LEU A 1096 -11.11 11.85 -30.27
CA LEU A 1096 -11.02 13.25 -30.71
C LEU A 1096 -12.40 13.91 -30.81
N LEU A 1097 -13.42 13.19 -31.25
CA LEU A 1097 -14.80 13.65 -31.28
C LEU A 1097 -15.31 13.94 -29.86
N SER A 1098 -15.11 13.03 -28.91
CA SER A 1098 -15.50 13.22 -27.51
C SER A 1098 -14.79 14.40 -26.84
N ARG A 1099 -13.51 14.62 -27.16
CA ARG A 1099 -12.76 15.81 -26.71
C ARG A 1099 -13.38 17.11 -27.21
N VAL A 1100 -13.61 17.23 -28.52
CA VAL A 1100 -14.17 18.45 -29.13
C VAL A 1100 -15.59 18.72 -28.62
N LEU A 1101 -16.40 17.68 -28.43
CA LEU A 1101 -17.72 17.79 -27.82
C LEU A 1101 -17.65 18.38 -26.41
N LEU A 1102 -16.81 17.81 -25.53
CA LEU A 1102 -16.68 18.29 -24.15
C LEU A 1102 -16.14 19.73 -24.09
N GLU A 1103 -15.11 20.06 -24.87
CA GLU A 1103 -14.55 21.41 -24.94
C GLU A 1103 -15.63 22.43 -25.38
N THR A 1104 -16.40 22.08 -26.40
CA THR A 1104 -17.51 22.91 -26.88
C THR A 1104 -18.59 23.09 -25.81
N PHE A 1105 -18.93 22.03 -25.05
CA PHE A 1105 -19.91 22.10 -23.97
C PHE A 1105 -19.44 22.97 -22.80
N ILE A 1106 -18.15 22.92 -22.45
CA ILE A 1106 -17.55 23.76 -21.42
C ILE A 1106 -17.54 25.23 -21.85
N MET A 1107 -17.10 25.50 -23.07
CA MET A 1107 -17.04 26.86 -23.62
C MET A 1107 -18.42 27.51 -23.70
N GLU A 1108 -19.44 26.79 -24.19
CA GLU A 1108 -20.79 27.33 -24.24
C GLU A 1108 -21.34 27.62 -22.85
N ALA A 1109 -21.17 26.70 -21.89
CA ALA A 1109 -21.65 26.90 -20.51
C ALA A 1109 -21.02 28.14 -19.84
N GLN A 1110 -19.74 28.38 -20.08
CA GLN A 1110 -19.04 29.56 -19.57
C GLN A 1110 -19.54 30.87 -20.22
N GLN A 1111 -19.89 30.83 -21.50
CA GLN A 1111 -20.36 32.02 -22.24
C GLN A 1111 -21.82 32.36 -21.97
N SER A 1112 -22.69 31.36 -21.89
CA SER A 1112 -24.14 31.55 -21.72
C SER A 1112 -24.58 31.59 -20.25
N GLY A 1113 -23.75 31.12 -19.32
CA GLY A 1113 -24.11 30.92 -17.92
C GLY A 1113 -25.01 29.70 -17.68
N ASN A 1114 -25.24 28.88 -18.70
CA ASN A 1114 -26.04 27.65 -18.59
C ASN A 1114 -25.25 26.52 -17.89
N ARG A 1115 -25.97 25.53 -17.35
CA ARG A 1115 -25.34 24.29 -16.87
C ARG A 1115 -24.69 23.53 -18.03
N ARG A 1116 -23.46 23.04 -17.84
CA ARG A 1116 -22.73 22.23 -18.84
C ARG A 1116 -23.55 21.01 -19.27
N LEU A 1117 -23.58 20.73 -20.58
CA LEU A 1117 -24.18 19.52 -21.12
C LEU A 1117 -23.37 18.26 -20.75
N PHE A 1118 -24.06 17.12 -20.60
CA PHE A 1118 -23.47 15.79 -20.41
C PHE A 1118 -23.03 15.19 -21.74
N LEU A 1119 -21.99 14.36 -21.68
CA LEU A 1119 -21.50 13.53 -22.79
C LEU A 1119 -21.36 12.09 -22.31
N THR A 1120 -22.06 11.16 -22.95
CA THR A 1120 -21.95 9.71 -22.69
C THR A 1120 -21.78 8.95 -24.01
N SER A 1121 -21.44 7.67 -23.93
CA SER A 1121 -21.43 6.77 -25.10
C SER A 1121 -21.98 5.39 -24.75
N ALA A 1122 -22.67 4.78 -25.70
CA ALA A 1122 -23.01 3.36 -25.66
C ALA A 1122 -21.86 2.55 -26.28
N VAL A 1123 -21.44 1.50 -25.58
CA VAL A 1123 -20.26 0.69 -25.96
C VAL A 1123 -20.59 -0.80 -26.00
N THR A 1124 -19.85 -1.55 -26.80
CA THR A 1124 -20.06 -2.99 -26.99
C THR A 1124 -19.47 -3.83 -25.85
N ALA A 1125 -20.12 -4.96 -25.54
CA ALA A 1125 -19.58 -6.01 -24.65
C ALA A 1125 -18.74 -7.06 -25.41
N ASP A 1126 -18.70 -6.99 -26.74
CA ASP A 1126 -17.86 -7.86 -27.55
C ASP A 1126 -16.40 -7.40 -27.40
N GLN A 1127 -15.57 -8.26 -26.79
CA GLN A 1127 -14.19 -7.93 -26.46
C GLN A 1127 -13.38 -7.51 -27.69
N VAL A 1128 -13.60 -8.15 -28.84
CA VAL A 1128 -12.82 -7.87 -30.06
C VAL A 1128 -13.18 -6.50 -30.61
N LYS A 1129 -14.49 -6.18 -30.66
CA LYS A 1129 -14.95 -4.86 -31.10
C LYS A 1129 -14.60 -3.77 -30.08
N ALA A 1130 -14.62 -4.08 -28.78
CA ALA A 1130 -14.21 -3.16 -27.72
C ALA A 1130 -12.73 -2.79 -27.84
N ASP A 1131 -11.86 -3.79 -28.00
CA ASP A 1131 -10.40 -3.60 -28.10
C ASP A 1131 -9.99 -2.85 -29.36
N ILE A 1132 -10.70 -3.08 -30.47
CA ILE A 1132 -10.42 -2.39 -31.75
C ILE A 1132 -11.00 -0.98 -31.74
N GLY A 1133 -12.27 -0.84 -31.36
CA GLY A 1133 -13.07 0.35 -31.61
C GLY A 1133 -13.08 1.40 -30.50
N TYR A 1134 -12.78 1.03 -29.26
CA TYR A 1134 -12.98 1.91 -28.10
C TYR A 1134 -11.74 1.96 -27.20
N ASN A 1135 -11.03 3.08 -27.20
CA ASN A 1135 -10.02 3.35 -26.17
C ASN A 1135 -10.71 3.85 -24.88
N VAL A 1136 -11.25 2.90 -24.11
CA VAL A 1136 -12.01 3.16 -22.87
C VAL A 1136 -11.23 4.02 -21.87
N SER A 1137 -9.90 3.87 -21.82
CA SER A 1137 -9.04 4.65 -20.92
C SER A 1137 -8.94 6.13 -21.31
N GLU A 1138 -9.05 6.46 -22.59
CA GLU A 1138 -9.06 7.85 -23.07
C GLU A 1138 -10.49 8.42 -23.13
N LEU A 1139 -11.49 7.63 -23.56
CA LEU A 1139 -12.89 8.07 -23.64
C LEU A 1139 -13.45 8.46 -22.27
N SER A 1140 -13.11 7.72 -21.21
CA SER A 1140 -13.51 8.02 -19.82
C SER A 1140 -13.02 9.37 -19.28
N LYS A 1141 -12.09 10.05 -19.96
CA LYS A 1141 -11.63 11.40 -19.60
C LYS A 1141 -12.57 12.49 -20.11
N TYR A 1142 -13.30 12.21 -21.18
CA TYR A 1142 -14.14 13.17 -21.89
C TYR A 1142 -15.62 12.93 -21.67
N GLU A 1143 -15.99 11.67 -21.47
CA GLU A 1143 -17.34 11.28 -21.07
C GLU A 1143 -17.55 11.59 -19.59
N THR A 1144 -18.77 12.02 -19.25
CA THR A 1144 -19.01 12.74 -18.01
C THR A 1144 -18.65 11.90 -16.79
N ASN A 1145 -17.69 12.41 -16.01
CA ASN A 1145 -17.54 12.05 -14.61
C ASN A 1145 -18.74 12.63 -13.87
N PHE A 1146 -19.71 11.77 -13.55
CA PHE A 1146 -21.06 12.15 -13.10
C PHE A 1146 -21.20 13.04 -11.86
#